data_AF-A0A249SNS8-F1
#
_entry.id   AF-A0A249SNS8-F1
#
_cell.length_a   1.000
_cell.length_b   1.000
_cell.length_c   1.000
_cell.angle_alpha   90.00
_cell.angle_beta   90.00
_cell.angle_gamma   90.00
#
_symmetry.space_group_name_H-M   'P 1'
#
loop_
_entity.id
_entity.type
_entity.pdbx_description
1 polymer ?
#
loop_
_entity_poly.entity_id
_entity_poly.type
_entity_poly.pdbx_seq_one_letter_code
_entity_poly.pdbx_strand_id
1 'polypeptide(L)'
;MKKILGLLGAISLVIPSTTLTISCGTNNKKINISTVVEKKALGIINESTEIQIRNAVILNNPNLVATDFEIENIIASEYSGTAKLIGKDKYNGEVLVSFIIVPSLEENVINTNLGIINNNSETTIRNAVLTKNPDINQNGFEIIEITTTSAILKGDDIFYNGTAPVEFTIAAPKPSLNSAITKKDLGTLIDNSATTIKNEVLALNPSLRPTDISISSITQTSARVNSTSSGRYTGSVNVTFTTQVVKPELSSALNTTNLGSLQNNNATTIQSAVLAKNSTLLASDISIDSITQTSARVNSTSSGRYTGSVNVTFTIQVVKPELRSVLTTTNLGSLQNNNATTIQSAVLAKNSTLLASDISIDSITQTSARVNSTSSGRYTGSVNVTFTIQVVKPELRSVLTTTNLGSLQNNNATTIQSAVLAKNSTLLASDISIDSITQTSARVNSTSSGRYTGSVNVTFTIDGTKPPKTDLENVITNINITTVLPSADSQLILDALIIDNPNLNPNYVRIYEAGFNQSSGWGWAKVTSTDENVYINPEKGYLDLTFKVDENLLATDLASVITNTNLGTLDKLDEITIKKQLSKLNPKLETNYVDVKNITETSATIVSNNSTKYKGSVNVSFELDTSKAVPLSSVLTNTNLGEINSTDENTIKQAIKLKNPNIDVNAIGIEPQSITTTGASVKSIDPTKYSGNSIQVKYSIDTSSAVDINTLIKNKNLQGISDNLDSGIIRNTLKFNSTSGINEQDLKITSKSNESAIIESNNLAKYKGSVQVQYEVKTLVGYHYDWGGNFENKIALNDKELLNSSYNVVNLSFLYSNVEYQMPTYSPNNPAAIKEGIKALQSQGKRVLISMGGATAEHMKFRSDQKDELKMAIKTVVEEYGFDGLDIDWESLSLKSSESKKVTALALKELKDEYKAEGKDFIITMAPEFPYLRQNSEGEGKGNYKEFLEELDGYYDWINPQFYNGWGDGVLVETAEDSLKTGVQQDSYITNDDVSKRGEFYYLMSKYITSKPNNTNAFYQIPADKFIIGASTNEPAGRGAGSKESFNRAYNLLNSDGIKIRGLMTWSILFDAFEGMIPTSYGGTNPEIMWYRWSYSKWFDESFGKLKTQK
;
A
#
# COMPACT_ATOMS: atom_id res chain seq x y z
N MET A 1 -14.34 89.56 13.74
CA MET A 1 -15.08 90.76 14.22
C MET A 1 -15.80 90.39 15.51
N LYS A 2 -15.52 91.10 16.62
CA LYS A 2 -16.37 91.46 17.80
C LYS A 2 -17.27 90.36 18.42
N LYS A 3 -17.38 90.12 19.74
CA LYS A 3 -17.19 90.95 20.94
C LYS A 3 -17.54 90.08 22.20
N ILE A 4 -16.88 90.36 23.32
CA ILE A 4 -17.35 90.38 24.73
C ILE A 4 -17.73 89.06 25.45
N LEU A 5 -17.08 88.91 26.62
CA LEU A 5 -17.51 88.40 27.95
C LEU A 5 -16.55 87.29 28.40
N GLY A 6 -15.83 87.36 29.52
CA GLY A 6 -15.75 88.34 30.59
C GLY A 6 -15.09 87.66 31.79
N LEU A 7 -14.26 88.41 32.55
CA LEU A 7 -13.98 88.25 33.98
C LEU A 7 -13.43 86.87 34.44
N LEU A 8 -12.33 86.73 35.18
CA LEU A 8 -11.92 87.42 36.40
C LEU A 8 -10.67 86.70 36.96
N GLY A 9 -9.81 87.45 37.65
CA GLY A 9 -9.15 87.03 38.91
C GLY A 9 -8.00 86.01 38.80
N ALA A 10 -6.72 86.38 38.95
CA ALA A 10 -6.07 86.82 40.20
C ALA A 10 -6.17 85.70 41.27
N ILE A 11 -5.10 85.07 41.76
CA ILE A 11 -4.19 85.60 42.78
C ILE A 11 -3.25 84.46 43.19
N SER A 12 -1.95 84.74 43.31
CA SER A 12 -1.07 84.03 44.23
C SER A 12 -1.38 84.57 45.64
N LEU A 13 -1.97 83.74 46.50
CA LEU A 13 -2.13 84.04 47.92
C LEU A 13 -1.25 83.07 48.70
N VAL A 14 -0.07 83.55 49.06
CA VAL A 14 0.57 83.14 50.31
C VAL A 14 -0.24 83.78 51.43
N ILE A 15 -0.81 82.97 52.34
CA ILE A 15 -1.09 83.41 53.70
C ILE A 15 -0.42 82.41 54.64
N PRO A 16 0.34 82.88 55.64
CA PRO A 16 0.97 82.01 56.62
C PRO A 16 -0.08 81.50 57.61
N SER A 17 -0.04 80.20 57.90
CA SER A 17 -0.53 79.69 59.18
C SER A 17 0.66 79.09 59.91
N THR A 18 1.17 79.91 60.81
CA THR A 18 2.00 79.57 61.96
C THR A 18 1.49 78.32 62.68
N THR A 19 2.42 77.42 62.98
CA THR A 19 2.50 76.54 64.15
C THR A 19 1.25 76.37 65.01
N LEU A 20 0.76 75.13 65.06
CA LEU A 20 0.18 74.56 66.28
C LEU A 20 0.69 73.12 66.42
N THR A 21 1.80 72.98 67.16
CA THR A 21 2.03 71.81 67.99
C THR A 21 0.87 71.70 68.98
N ILE A 22 0.02 70.69 68.78
CA ILE A 22 -0.72 70.06 69.89
C ILE A 22 -0.32 68.59 69.90
N SER A 23 0.53 68.30 70.88
CA SER A 23 0.75 66.97 71.43
C SER A 23 -0.59 66.37 71.87
N CYS A 24 -0.95 65.23 71.31
CA CYS A 24 -1.66 64.19 72.04
C CYS A 24 -1.02 62.86 71.67
N GLY A 25 -0.18 62.36 72.59
CA GLY A 25 0.25 60.98 72.58
C GLY A 25 -0.97 60.08 72.73
N THR A 26 -1.16 59.19 71.77
CA THR A 26 -1.79 57.90 72.00
C THR A 26 -0.94 56.86 71.29
N ASN A 27 -0.62 55.79 72.03
CA ASN A 27 0.05 54.59 71.55
C ASN A 27 -0.78 53.93 70.43
N ASN A 28 -0.73 54.48 69.22
CA ASN A 28 -1.32 53.84 68.07
C ASN A 28 -0.27 52.86 67.54
N LYS A 29 -0.50 51.57 67.81
CA LYS A 29 0.17 50.47 67.12
C LYS A 29 0.27 50.85 65.65
N LYS A 30 1.50 51.06 65.15
CA LYS A 30 1.73 51.24 63.71
C LYS A 30 1.07 50.07 62.98
N ILE A 31 0.23 50.38 62.01
CA ILE A 31 -0.51 49.39 61.24
C ILE A 31 0.47 48.83 60.21
N ASN A 32 0.49 47.50 60.02
CA ASN A 32 1.37 46.91 59.01
C ASN A 32 0.89 47.36 57.63
N ILE A 33 1.78 47.96 56.82
CA ILE A 33 1.45 48.43 55.49
C ILE A 33 0.89 47.31 54.60
N SER A 34 1.30 46.06 54.85
CA SER A 34 0.80 44.90 54.12
C SER A 34 -0.69 44.63 54.33
N THR A 35 -1.31 45.18 55.38
CA THR A 35 -2.75 45.07 55.63
C THR A 35 -3.56 46.22 55.05
N VAL A 36 -2.91 47.28 54.56
CA VAL A 36 -3.55 48.48 53.98
C VAL A 36 -3.35 48.54 52.47
N VAL A 37 -2.29 47.92 51.95
CA VAL A 37 -2.12 47.64 50.53
C VAL A 37 -3.00 46.43 50.16
N GLU A 38 -4.26 46.72 49.86
CA GLU A 38 -5.26 45.73 49.45
C GLU A 38 -4.99 45.21 48.03
N LYS A 39 -4.59 46.09 47.10
CA LYS A 39 -4.23 45.74 45.72
C LYS A 39 -2.71 45.71 45.56
N LYS A 40 -2.17 44.50 45.63
CA LYS A 40 -0.73 44.22 45.45
C LYS A 40 -0.32 44.09 43.99
N ALA A 41 -1.25 43.69 43.12
CA ALA A 41 -1.06 43.78 41.67
C ALA A 41 -1.50 45.17 41.23
N LEU A 42 -0.53 46.01 40.85
CA LEU A 42 -0.75 47.40 40.47
C LEU A 42 -1.30 47.57 39.05
N GLY A 43 -1.34 46.48 38.27
CA GLY A 43 -1.75 46.51 36.87
C GLY A 43 -0.61 46.94 35.95
N ILE A 44 -0.98 47.56 34.84
CA ILE A 44 -0.05 47.98 33.79
C ILE A 44 0.53 49.36 34.13
N ILE A 45 1.84 49.50 34.01
CA ILE A 45 2.57 50.77 34.08
C ILE A 45 3.47 50.91 32.84
N ASN A 46 3.88 52.14 32.52
CA ASN A 46 4.61 52.39 31.28
C ASN A 46 6.11 52.09 31.37
N GLU A 47 6.68 52.22 32.57
CA GLU A 47 8.10 51.97 32.86
C GLU A 47 8.28 51.66 34.35
N SER A 48 9.38 50.99 34.72
CA SER A 48 9.64 50.58 36.11
C SER A 48 10.27 51.69 36.97
N THR A 49 9.90 52.95 36.76
CA THR A 49 10.43 54.06 37.56
C THR A 49 9.71 54.16 38.90
N GLU A 50 10.41 54.65 39.93
CA GLU A 50 9.83 54.83 41.27
C GLU A 50 8.56 55.68 41.23
N ILE A 51 8.53 56.72 40.37
CA ILE A 51 7.40 57.62 40.20
C ILE A 51 6.18 56.87 39.65
N GLN A 52 6.33 56.08 38.59
CA GLN A 52 5.23 55.31 37.99
C GLN A 52 4.68 54.27 38.96
N ILE A 53 5.55 53.54 39.65
CA ILE A 53 5.16 52.55 40.64
C ILE A 53 4.44 53.23 41.81
N ARG A 54 4.95 54.36 42.31
CA ARG A 54 4.32 55.14 43.39
C ARG A 54 2.93 55.62 43.01
N ASN A 55 2.76 56.15 41.81
CA ASN A 55 1.46 56.57 41.30
C ASN A 55 0.49 55.39 41.19
N ALA A 56 0.95 54.24 40.66
CA ALA A 56 0.14 53.04 40.52
C ALA A 56 -0.27 52.45 41.89
N VAL A 57 0.59 52.54 42.91
CA VAL A 57 0.26 52.15 44.29
C VAL A 57 -0.87 53.01 44.83
N ILE A 58 -0.76 54.34 44.74
CA ILE A 58 -1.77 55.28 45.27
C ILE A 58 -3.10 55.12 44.52
N LEU A 59 -3.05 54.96 43.20
CA LEU A 59 -4.25 54.78 42.37
C LEU A 59 -5.00 53.49 42.75
N ASN A 60 -4.29 52.39 42.96
CA ASN A 60 -4.88 51.10 43.30
C ASN A 60 -5.24 50.96 44.77
N ASN A 61 -4.63 51.77 45.64
CA ASN A 61 -4.82 51.75 47.09
C ASN A 61 -5.11 53.18 47.59
N PRO A 62 -6.31 53.73 47.30
CA PRO A 62 -6.63 55.16 47.51
C PRO A 62 -6.60 55.62 48.96
N ASN A 63 -6.52 54.69 49.92
CA ASN A 63 -6.36 54.97 51.35
C ASN A 63 -4.92 55.33 51.75
N LEU A 64 -3.95 55.19 50.84
CA LEU A 64 -2.56 55.55 51.02
C LEU A 64 -2.28 56.90 50.34
N VAL A 65 -1.46 57.73 50.98
CA VAL A 65 -0.88 58.93 50.36
C VAL A 65 0.61 58.74 50.06
N ALA A 66 1.17 59.56 49.16
CA ALA A 66 2.54 59.37 48.66
C ALA A 66 3.63 59.34 49.75
N THR A 67 3.39 59.99 50.89
CA THR A 67 4.32 60.05 52.03
C THR A 67 4.20 58.84 52.96
N ASP A 68 3.18 57.98 52.81
CA ASP A 68 2.91 56.86 53.70
C ASP A 68 3.88 55.68 53.53
N PHE A 69 4.69 55.68 52.47
CA PHE A 69 5.62 54.58 52.16
C PHE A 69 6.83 55.02 51.34
N GLU A 70 7.92 54.26 51.45
CA GLU A 70 9.05 54.29 50.51
C GLU A 70 8.99 53.09 49.57
N ILE A 71 9.64 53.22 48.42
CA ILE A 71 9.76 52.14 47.44
C ILE A 71 11.22 51.77 47.36
N GLU A 72 11.52 50.50 47.62
CA GLU A 72 12.85 49.93 47.50
C GLU A 72 12.79 48.66 46.64
N ASN A 73 13.96 48.16 46.22
CA ASN A 73 14.12 46.88 45.52
C ASN A 73 13.17 46.73 44.32
N ILE A 74 13.16 47.72 43.43
CA ILE A 74 12.48 47.62 42.15
C ILE A 74 13.25 46.61 41.29
N ILE A 75 12.65 45.45 41.07
CA ILE A 75 13.19 44.38 40.23
C ILE A 75 12.24 44.22 39.05
N ALA A 76 12.67 44.64 37.86
CA ALA A 76 11.87 44.59 36.65
C ALA A 76 12.60 43.85 35.52
N SER A 77 11.82 43.07 34.77
CA SER A 77 12.12 42.59 33.43
C SER A 77 11.57 43.56 32.38
N GLU A 78 11.77 43.27 31.09
CA GLU A 78 11.22 44.09 30.00
C GLU A 78 9.68 44.22 30.05
N TYR A 79 8.95 43.23 30.57
CA TYR A 79 7.48 43.16 30.49
C TYR A 79 6.76 43.16 31.84
N SER A 80 7.48 43.04 32.95
CA SER A 80 6.87 43.00 34.29
C SER A 80 7.91 43.21 35.38
N GLY A 81 7.47 43.65 36.55
CA GLY A 81 8.36 43.82 37.69
C GLY A 81 7.66 43.74 39.03
N THR A 82 8.48 43.80 40.07
CA THR A 82 8.05 43.88 41.45
C THR A 82 8.78 45.01 42.15
N ALA A 83 8.13 45.63 43.13
CA ALA A 83 8.76 46.60 44.01
C ALA A 83 8.35 46.34 45.44
N LYS A 84 9.21 46.72 46.39
CA LYS A 84 8.96 46.55 47.81
C LYS A 84 8.54 47.89 48.41
N LEU A 85 7.34 47.95 48.97
CA LEU A 85 6.84 49.12 49.69
C LEU A 85 7.20 48.99 51.18
N ILE A 86 7.80 50.02 51.76
CA ILE A 86 8.17 50.08 53.18
C ILE A 86 7.34 51.16 53.85
N GLY A 87 6.55 50.78 54.87
CA GLY A 87 5.66 51.72 55.55
C GLY A 87 6.39 52.82 56.32
N LYS A 88 5.92 54.07 56.18
CA LYS A 88 6.40 55.26 56.90
C LYS A 88 5.33 55.87 57.81
N ASP A 89 5.78 56.71 58.74
CA ASP A 89 4.98 57.43 59.73
C ASP A 89 4.02 56.51 60.51
N LYS A 90 2.73 56.52 60.16
CA LYS A 90 1.64 55.74 60.79
C LYS A 90 1.69 54.24 60.43
N TYR A 91 2.47 53.83 59.43
CA TYR A 91 2.61 52.43 59.01
C TYR A 91 3.99 51.84 59.37
N ASN A 92 4.05 50.52 59.52
CA ASN A 92 5.29 49.74 59.65
C ASN A 92 5.26 48.51 58.73
N GLY A 93 6.35 47.75 58.66
CA GLY A 93 6.43 46.55 57.83
C GLY A 93 6.64 46.85 56.35
N GLU A 94 6.59 45.79 55.55
CA GLU A 94 6.90 45.81 54.13
C GLU A 94 5.89 44.97 53.35
N VAL A 95 5.66 45.33 52.08
CA VAL A 95 4.81 44.55 51.18
C VAL A 95 5.34 44.62 49.77
N LEU A 96 5.41 43.45 49.13
CA LEU A 96 5.78 43.36 47.72
C LEU A 96 4.56 43.66 46.86
N VAL A 97 4.74 44.51 45.86
CA VAL A 97 3.74 44.81 44.82
C VAL A 97 4.31 44.40 43.46
N SER A 98 3.42 43.97 42.55
CA SER A 98 3.78 43.56 41.19
C SER A 98 3.08 44.43 40.15
N PHE A 99 3.70 44.59 39.00
CA PHE A 99 3.19 45.38 37.88
C PHE A 99 3.64 44.78 36.54
N ILE A 100 2.88 45.07 35.49
CA ILE A 100 3.20 44.73 34.10
C ILE A 100 3.71 46.00 33.42
N ILE A 101 4.76 45.88 32.62
CA ILE A 101 5.34 47.01 31.89
C ILE A 101 4.87 46.90 30.44
N VAL A 102 4.10 47.89 29.99
CA VAL A 102 3.63 48.01 28.61
C VAL A 102 3.98 49.41 28.10
N PRO A 103 4.61 49.57 26.93
CA PRO A 103 5.01 50.88 26.42
C PRO A 103 3.85 51.89 26.35
N SER A 104 4.14 53.17 26.63
CA SER A 104 3.16 54.25 26.54
C SER A 104 2.67 54.43 25.10
N LEU A 105 1.36 54.44 24.87
CA LEU A 105 0.82 54.73 23.53
C LEU A 105 1.23 56.14 23.07
N GLU A 106 1.23 57.12 23.97
CA GLU A 106 1.58 58.52 23.68
C GLU A 106 3.03 58.66 23.19
N GLU A 107 3.96 57.92 23.78
CA GLU A 107 5.38 57.97 23.39
C GLU A 107 5.65 57.25 22.05
N ASN A 108 4.75 56.34 21.66
CA ASN A 108 4.88 55.56 20.43
C ASN A 108 4.09 56.16 19.25
N VAL A 109 3.14 57.06 19.50
CA VAL A 109 2.46 57.87 18.48
C VAL A 109 3.24 59.17 18.26
N ILE A 110 4.39 59.05 17.60
CA ILE A 110 5.34 60.16 17.41
C ILE A 110 4.74 61.29 16.53
N ASN A 111 3.96 60.93 15.51
CA ASN A 111 3.32 61.87 14.58
C ASN A 111 1.82 61.98 14.87
N THR A 112 1.47 62.94 15.73
CA THR A 112 0.08 63.20 16.14
C THR A 112 -0.71 64.03 15.14
N ASN A 113 -0.06 64.79 14.25
CA ASN A 113 -0.73 65.52 13.17
C ASN A 113 -0.83 64.65 11.89
N LEU A 114 -2.03 64.17 11.61
CA LEU A 114 -2.32 63.29 10.47
C LEU A 114 -2.44 64.06 9.15
N GLY A 115 -2.47 65.39 9.18
CA GLY A 115 -2.58 66.25 8.01
C GLY A 115 -4.01 66.36 7.47
N ILE A 116 -4.13 66.54 6.15
CA ILE A 116 -5.43 66.68 5.49
C ILE A 116 -5.97 65.28 5.19
N ILE A 117 -7.15 64.96 5.73
CA ILE A 117 -7.84 63.70 5.49
C ILE A 117 -9.20 63.94 4.81
N ASN A 118 -9.69 62.93 4.10
CA ASN A 118 -10.87 63.06 3.23
C ASN A 118 -12.19 63.13 4.01
N ASN A 119 -12.23 62.53 5.20
CA ASN A 119 -13.36 62.55 6.14
C ASN A 119 -12.86 62.07 7.52
N ASN A 120 -13.69 62.21 8.54
CA ASN A 120 -13.40 61.75 9.91
C ASN A 120 -13.95 60.34 10.19
N SER A 121 -14.03 59.45 9.20
CA SER A 121 -14.36 58.05 9.50
C SER A 121 -13.21 57.37 10.23
N GLU A 122 -13.54 56.44 11.12
CA GLU A 122 -12.55 55.66 11.87
C GLU A 122 -11.53 55.01 10.94
N THR A 123 -11.97 54.42 9.82
CA THR A 123 -11.08 53.80 8.82
C THR A 123 -10.10 54.80 8.21
N THR A 124 -10.57 56.01 7.88
CA THR A 124 -9.70 57.05 7.29
C THR A 124 -8.67 57.53 8.31
N ILE A 125 -9.09 57.74 9.55
CA ILE A 125 -8.22 58.18 10.65
C ILE A 125 -7.20 57.07 10.95
N ARG A 126 -7.62 55.81 11.07
CA ARG A 126 -6.76 54.65 11.32
C ARG A 126 -5.67 54.51 10.26
N ASN A 127 -6.06 54.57 8.97
CA ASN A 127 -5.11 54.51 7.88
C ASN A 127 -4.11 55.67 7.92
N ALA A 128 -4.55 56.87 8.27
CA ALA A 128 -3.67 58.04 8.39
C ALA A 128 -2.71 57.91 9.58
N VAL A 129 -3.17 57.39 10.73
CA VAL A 129 -2.33 57.08 11.91
C VAL A 129 -1.24 56.08 11.54
N LEU A 130 -1.59 54.95 10.92
CA LEU A 130 -0.63 53.90 10.54
C LEU A 130 0.35 54.36 9.47
N THR A 131 -0.09 55.22 8.55
CA THR A 131 0.79 55.80 7.53
C THR A 131 1.83 56.75 8.14
N LYS A 132 1.43 57.50 9.18
CA LYS A 132 2.30 58.48 9.85
C LYS A 132 3.15 57.89 10.96
N ASN A 133 2.73 56.77 11.53
CA ASN A 133 3.41 56.06 12.61
C ASN A 133 3.59 54.58 12.21
N PRO A 134 4.43 54.26 11.22
CA PRO A 134 4.51 52.91 10.65
C PRO A 134 5.00 51.84 11.64
N ASP A 135 5.70 52.26 12.70
CA ASP A 135 6.22 51.36 13.73
C ASP A 135 5.18 51.01 14.81
N ILE A 136 3.99 51.63 14.77
CA ILE A 136 2.91 51.33 15.71
C ILE A 136 2.21 50.03 15.30
N ASN A 137 1.95 49.15 16.26
CA ASN A 137 1.19 47.94 15.98
C ASN A 137 -0.25 48.29 15.59
N GLN A 138 -0.68 47.85 14.40
CA GLN A 138 -2.02 48.11 13.85
C GLN A 138 -3.18 47.63 14.73
N ASN A 139 -2.93 46.60 15.55
CA ASN A 139 -3.91 46.02 16.48
C ASN A 139 -3.72 46.53 17.91
N GLY A 140 -2.74 47.40 18.17
CA GLY A 140 -2.39 47.84 19.52
C GLY A 140 -3.18 49.05 20.04
N PHE A 141 -4.10 49.60 19.25
CA PHE A 141 -4.92 50.75 19.67
C PHE A 141 -6.32 50.76 19.04
N GLU A 142 -7.25 51.33 19.78
CA GLU A 142 -8.59 51.71 19.34
C GLU A 142 -8.68 53.21 19.10
N ILE A 143 -9.59 53.65 18.24
CA ILE A 143 -9.84 55.08 18.01
C ILE A 143 -11.14 55.42 18.72
N ILE A 144 -11.03 56.29 19.72
CA ILE A 144 -12.13 56.80 20.52
C ILE A 144 -12.24 58.32 20.34
N GLU A 145 -13.39 58.89 20.70
CA GLU A 145 -13.61 60.35 20.73
C GLU A 145 -13.28 61.09 19.43
N ILE A 146 -13.79 60.59 18.29
CA ILE A 146 -13.62 61.22 16.98
C ILE A 146 -14.43 62.53 16.92
N THR A 147 -13.75 63.63 16.62
CA THR A 147 -14.35 64.95 16.33
C THR A 147 -14.22 65.29 14.83
N THR A 148 -14.52 66.53 14.45
CA THR A 148 -14.31 67.02 13.08
C THR A 148 -12.85 67.34 12.78
N THR A 149 -11.99 67.46 13.79
CA THR A 149 -10.57 67.85 13.62
C THR A 149 -9.58 67.05 14.45
N SER A 150 -10.06 66.08 15.23
CA SER A 150 -9.21 65.27 16.10
C SER A 150 -9.84 63.90 16.40
N ALA A 151 -9.04 62.99 16.93
CA ALA A 151 -9.48 61.75 17.57
C ALA A 151 -8.51 61.39 18.70
N ILE A 152 -8.92 60.50 19.60
CA ILE A 152 -8.05 59.96 20.65
C ILE A 152 -7.79 58.49 20.35
N LEU A 153 -6.52 58.09 20.36
CA LEU A 153 -6.13 56.67 20.31
C LEU A 153 -6.09 56.14 21.74
N LYS A 154 -6.59 54.92 21.98
CA LYS A 154 -6.56 54.26 23.29
C LYS A 154 -5.88 52.90 23.16
N GLY A 155 -4.87 52.66 23.99
CA GLY A 155 -4.22 51.37 24.20
C GLY A 155 -4.52 50.91 25.61
N ASP A 156 -5.15 49.74 25.74
CA ASP A 156 -5.46 49.09 27.01
C ASP A 156 -5.18 47.58 26.96
N ASP A 157 -4.24 47.19 26.10
CA ASP A 157 -3.84 45.80 25.88
C ASP A 157 -2.31 45.64 26.04
N ILE A 158 -1.80 44.44 25.82
CA ILE A 158 -0.39 44.05 25.96
C ILE A 158 0.60 44.86 25.10
N PHE A 159 0.12 45.59 24.09
CA PHE A 159 0.97 46.31 23.14
C PHE A 159 1.27 47.74 23.57
N TYR A 160 0.25 48.48 23.98
CA TYR A 160 0.39 49.86 24.43
C TYR A 160 -0.60 50.18 25.54
N ASN A 161 -0.18 51.05 26.46
CA ASN A 161 -1.01 51.53 27.56
C ASN A 161 -1.19 53.06 27.49
N GLY A 162 -2.40 53.53 27.80
CA GLY A 162 -2.73 54.96 27.85
C GLY A 162 -3.40 55.47 26.57
N THR A 163 -3.51 56.79 26.45
CA THR A 163 -4.17 57.45 25.31
C THR A 163 -3.23 58.39 24.59
N ALA A 164 -3.41 58.56 23.28
CA ALA A 164 -2.64 59.49 22.46
C ALA A 164 -3.57 60.32 21.57
N PRO A 165 -3.61 61.65 21.70
CA PRO A 165 -4.45 62.49 20.84
C PRO A 165 -3.83 62.62 19.44
N VAL A 166 -4.67 62.62 18.41
CA VAL A 166 -4.29 62.90 17.03
C VAL A 166 -5.17 63.99 16.43
N GLU A 167 -4.58 64.85 15.60
CA GLU A 167 -5.25 65.98 14.96
C GLU A 167 -5.21 65.86 13.43
N PHE A 168 -6.27 66.35 12.78
CA PHE A 168 -6.39 66.36 11.32
C PHE A 168 -7.27 67.50 10.83
N THR A 169 -7.14 67.84 9.55
CA THR A 169 -8.06 68.77 8.87
C THR A 169 -8.86 68.02 7.82
N ILE A 170 -10.20 68.17 7.83
CA ILE A 170 -11.04 67.60 6.77
C ILE A 170 -10.94 68.50 5.53
N ALA A 171 -10.64 67.91 4.37
CA ALA A 171 -10.57 68.64 3.10
C ALA A 171 -11.89 69.37 2.78
N ALA A 172 -11.81 70.66 2.41
CA ALA A 172 -13.00 71.44 2.02
C ALA A 172 -13.73 70.80 0.82
N PRO A 173 -15.06 70.65 0.86
CA PRO A 173 -15.80 69.99 -0.23
C PRO A 173 -15.69 70.80 -1.52
N LYS A 174 -15.18 70.18 -2.59
CA LYS A 174 -15.02 70.86 -3.89
C LYS A 174 -16.39 71.04 -4.57
N PRO A 175 -16.69 72.21 -5.16
CA PRO A 175 -17.95 72.46 -5.87
C PRO A 175 -18.16 71.50 -7.05
N SER A 176 -19.42 71.21 -7.42
CA SER A 176 -19.72 70.25 -8.49
C SER A 176 -19.31 70.75 -9.88
N LEU A 177 -18.76 69.88 -10.72
CA LEU A 177 -18.39 70.18 -12.11
C LEU A 177 -19.59 70.62 -12.96
N ASN A 178 -20.80 70.18 -12.60
CA ASN A 178 -22.05 70.56 -13.27
C ASN A 178 -22.41 72.05 -13.10
N SER A 179 -21.87 72.72 -12.07
CA SER A 179 -22.02 74.18 -11.94
C SER A 179 -21.01 74.97 -12.77
N ALA A 180 -19.95 74.33 -13.27
CA ALA A 180 -18.90 74.96 -14.07
C ALA A 180 -19.03 74.71 -15.59
N ILE A 181 -19.57 73.55 -16.00
CA ILE A 181 -19.82 73.22 -17.42
C ILE A 181 -21.25 73.62 -17.80
N THR A 182 -21.39 74.86 -18.29
CA THR A 182 -22.68 75.45 -18.68
C THR A 182 -23.00 75.23 -20.15
N LYS A 183 -21.98 75.02 -21.01
CA LYS A 183 -22.13 74.68 -22.43
C LYS A 183 -21.75 73.22 -22.65
N LYS A 184 -22.80 72.40 -22.85
CA LYS A 184 -22.69 70.93 -22.92
C LYS A 184 -22.72 70.37 -24.34
N ASP A 185 -23.12 71.17 -25.33
CA ASP A 185 -23.00 70.80 -26.74
C ASP A 185 -21.77 71.49 -27.33
N LEU A 186 -20.84 70.70 -27.86
CA LEU A 186 -19.53 71.14 -28.37
C LEU A 186 -19.54 71.32 -29.90
N GLY A 187 -20.67 71.08 -30.58
CA GLY A 187 -20.78 71.26 -32.03
C GLY A 187 -20.00 70.21 -32.84
N THR A 188 -19.51 70.58 -34.03
CA THR A 188 -18.80 69.64 -34.93
C THR A 188 -17.29 69.67 -34.70
N LEU A 189 -16.73 68.54 -34.31
CA LEU A 189 -15.32 68.32 -34.04
C LEU A 189 -14.63 67.60 -35.21
N ILE A 190 -13.32 67.84 -35.37
CA ILE A 190 -12.49 67.19 -36.40
C ILE A 190 -12.25 65.70 -36.11
N ASP A 191 -12.26 65.33 -34.84
CA ASP A 191 -12.23 63.96 -34.34
C ASP A 191 -12.86 63.92 -32.94
N ASN A 192 -13.09 62.73 -32.41
CA ASN A 192 -13.58 62.53 -31.05
C ASN A 192 -12.44 62.19 -30.08
N SER A 193 -11.20 62.61 -30.34
CA SER A 193 -10.11 62.30 -29.41
C SER A 193 -10.32 63.03 -28.08
N ALA A 194 -9.87 62.40 -26.99
CA ALA A 194 -9.97 62.98 -25.66
C ALA A 194 -9.33 64.38 -25.57
N THR A 195 -8.26 64.61 -26.33
CA THR A 195 -7.56 65.89 -26.41
C THR A 195 -8.39 66.95 -27.13
N THR A 196 -8.96 66.64 -28.29
CA THR A 196 -9.83 67.54 -29.06
C THR A 196 -11.06 67.94 -28.24
N ILE A 197 -11.73 66.95 -27.63
CA ILE A 197 -12.91 67.18 -26.78
C ILE A 197 -12.53 68.00 -25.55
N LYS A 198 -11.40 67.69 -24.90
CA LYS A 198 -10.93 68.44 -23.72
C LYS A 198 -10.69 69.91 -24.05
N ASN A 199 -10.02 70.16 -25.17
CA ASN A 199 -9.73 71.51 -25.62
C ASN A 199 -11.01 72.28 -25.94
N GLU A 200 -11.98 71.66 -26.60
CA GLU A 200 -13.26 72.31 -26.90
C GLU A 200 -14.11 72.58 -25.65
N VAL A 201 -14.15 71.65 -24.69
CA VAL A 201 -14.81 71.86 -23.39
C VAL A 201 -14.21 73.04 -22.64
N LEU A 202 -12.87 73.18 -22.64
CA LEU A 202 -12.17 74.30 -22.01
C LEU A 202 -12.43 75.62 -22.75
N ALA A 203 -12.49 75.59 -24.08
CA ALA A 203 -12.79 76.76 -24.90
C ALA A 203 -14.20 77.30 -24.65
N LEU A 204 -15.20 76.41 -24.55
CA LEU A 204 -16.61 76.77 -24.34
C LEU A 204 -16.97 77.04 -22.86
N ASN A 205 -16.12 76.63 -21.91
CA ASN A 205 -16.33 76.80 -20.47
C ASN A 205 -15.06 77.38 -19.79
N PRO A 206 -14.74 78.68 -20.02
CA PRO A 206 -13.45 79.28 -19.66
C PRO A 206 -13.15 79.40 -18.15
N SER A 207 -14.11 79.10 -17.28
CA SER A 207 -13.89 79.03 -15.82
C SER A 207 -13.07 77.80 -15.40
N LEU A 208 -12.99 76.78 -16.27
CA LEU A 208 -12.24 75.54 -16.07
C LEU A 208 -10.79 75.67 -16.51
N ARG A 209 -9.88 75.01 -15.79
CA ARG A 209 -8.47 74.87 -16.15
C ARG A 209 -8.21 73.48 -16.73
N PRO A 210 -7.15 73.29 -17.55
CA PRO A 210 -6.79 71.96 -18.07
C PRO A 210 -6.55 70.92 -16.98
N THR A 211 -6.10 71.35 -15.79
CA THR A 211 -5.89 70.47 -14.64
C THR A 211 -7.20 70.12 -13.92
N ASP A 212 -8.30 70.82 -14.15
CA ASP A 212 -9.58 70.59 -13.45
C ASP A 212 -10.34 69.38 -14.00
N ILE A 213 -10.10 69.02 -15.27
CA ILE A 213 -10.92 68.04 -16.00
C ILE A 213 -10.11 66.98 -16.75
N SER A 214 -10.70 65.79 -16.85
CA SER A 214 -10.28 64.70 -17.72
C SER A 214 -11.48 64.19 -18.51
N ILE A 215 -11.25 63.79 -19.76
CA ILE A 215 -12.30 63.26 -20.64
C ILE A 215 -12.26 61.75 -20.59
N SER A 216 -13.41 61.13 -20.35
CA SER A 216 -13.60 59.68 -20.42
C SER A 216 -14.92 59.37 -21.13
N SER A 217 -15.21 58.09 -21.32
CA SER A 217 -16.52 57.64 -21.83
C SER A 217 -16.91 58.32 -23.15
N ILE A 218 -15.92 58.48 -24.01
CA ILE A 218 -16.06 59.10 -25.33
C ILE A 218 -16.81 58.13 -26.24
N THR A 219 -17.82 58.65 -26.92
CA THR A 219 -18.60 58.01 -27.98
C THR A 219 -18.45 58.82 -29.26
N GLN A 220 -19.12 58.42 -30.34
CA GLN A 220 -19.06 59.16 -31.61
C GLN A 220 -19.67 60.57 -31.53
N THR A 221 -20.58 60.78 -30.57
CA THR A 221 -21.38 62.02 -30.49
C THR A 221 -21.49 62.60 -29.07
N SER A 222 -20.76 62.04 -28.11
CA SER A 222 -20.76 62.52 -26.73
C SER A 222 -19.55 62.04 -25.95
N ALA A 223 -19.21 62.72 -24.86
CA ALA A 223 -18.18 62.29 -23.94
C ALA A 223 -18.54 62.70 -22.51
N ARG A 224 -17.86 62.09 -21.53
CA ARG A 224 -18.00 62.46 -20.12
C ARG A 224 -16.78 63.28 -19.68
N VAL A 225 -17.05 64.47 -19.15
CA VAL A 225 -16.05 65.32 -18.51
C VAL A 225 -16.06 65.03 -17.02
N ASN A 226 -14.94 64.57 -16.46
CA ASN A 226 -14.80 64.25 -15.05
C ASN A 226 -13.85 65.23 -14.37
N SER A 227 -14.13 65.56 -13.11
CA SER A 227 -13.17 66.26 -12.26
C SER A 227 -11.96 65.38 -11.99
N THR A 228 -10.75 65.96 -12.00
CA THR A 228 -9.53 65.25 -11.59
C THR A 228 -9.30 65.35 -10.08
N SER A 229 -8.49 64.42 -9.54
CA SER A 229 -8.14 64.41 -8.10
C SER A 229 -7.41 65.68 -7.65
N SER A 230 -6.59 66.28 -8.52
CA SER A 230 -5.92 67.57 -8.30
C SER A 230 -6.77 68.80 -8.67
N GLY A 231 -7.93 68.60 -9.29
CA GLY A 231 -8.79 69.66 -9.83
C GLY A 231 -9.64 70.36 -8.78
N ARG A 232 -10.20 71.52 -9.12
CA ARG A 232 -10.97 72.38 -8.20
C ARG A 232 -12.45 71.99 -8.02
N TYR A 233 -12.93 70.95 -8.72
CA TYR A 233 -14.34 70.56 -8.74
C TYR A 233 -14.54 69.07 -8.37
N THR A 234 -15.78 68.65 -8.08
CA THR A 234 -16.16 67.24 -7.91
C THR A 234 -17.23 66.81 -8.90
N GLY A 235 -17.29 65.51 -9.22
CA GLY A 235 -18.34 64.95 -10.07
C GLY A 235 -18.02 65.04 -11.57
N SER A 236 -19.04 64.79 -12.38
CA SER A 236 -18.87 64.64 -13.83
C SER A 236 -20.11 65.07 -14.62
N VAL A 237 -19.88 65.50 -15.85
CA VAL A 237 -20.88 66.10 -16.74
C VAL A 237 -20.74 65.50 -18.13
N ASN A 238 -21.86 65.11 -18.75
CA ASN A 238 -21.85 64.65 -20.13
C ASN A 238 -21.95 65.83 -21.09
N VAL A 239 -21.20 65.75 -22.19
CA VAL A 239 -21.19 66.72 -23.29
C VAL A 239 -21.44 66.00 -24.62
N THR A 240 -22.05 66.66 -25.60
CA THR A 240 -22.42 66.13 -26.92
C THR A 240 -21.67 66.84 -28.05
N PHE A 241 -21.49 66.19 -29.21
CA PHE A 241 -20.85 66.75 -30.40
C PHE A 241 -21.15 65.92 -31.67
N THR A 242 -20.74 66.37 -32.85
CA THR A 242 -20.69 65.59 -34.10
C THR A 242 -19.26 65.55 -34.66
N THR A 243 -18.88 64.58 -35.49
CA THR A 243 -17.50 64.45 -36.03
C THR A 243 -17.46 64.47 -37.55
N GLN A 244 -16.52 65.21 -38.16
CA GLN A 244 -16.32 65.26 -39.62
C GLN A 244 -15.26 64.22 -40.02
N VAL A 245 -15.56 63.25 -40.90
CA VAL A 245 -14.63 62.14 -41.16
C VAL A 245 -14.46 61.82 -42.66
N VAL A 246 -13.26 62.08 -43.19
CA VAL A 246 -12.78 61.50 -44.47
C VAL A 246 -11.89 60.30 -44.13
N LYS A 247 -12.32 59.10 -44.51
CA LYS A 247 -11.62 57.85 -44.19
C LYS A 247 -11.01 57.23 -45.46
N PRO A 248 -9.78 56.68 -45.42
CA PRO A 248 -9.24 55.88 -46.53
C PRO A 248 -10.03 54.59 -46.74
N GLU A 249 -10.06 54.05 -47.97
CA GLU A 249 -10.77 52.80 -48.30
C GLU A 249 -10.23 51.60 -47.50
N LEU A 250 -11.13 50.77 -46.95
CA LEU A 250 -10.80 49.62 -46.11
C LEU A 250 -9.92 48.60 -46.84
N SER A 251 -10.04 48.53 -48.17
CA SER A 251 -9.20 47.70 -49.04
C SER A 251 -7.72 48.04 -48.98
N SER A 252 -7.33 49.23 -48.50
CA SER A 252 -5.92 49.60 -48.32
C SER A 252 -5.26 48.95 -47.09
N ALA A 253 -6.06 48.50 -46.13
CA ALA A 253 -5.59 47.89 -44.87
C ALA A 253 -6.00 46.42 -44.70
N LEU A 254 -7.03 45.96 -45.41
CA LEU A 254 -7.48 44.57 -45.42
C LEU A 254 -6.98 43.85 -46.69
N ASN A 255 -5.67 43.57 -46.73
CA ASN A 255 -5.01 43.00 -47.91
C ASN A 255 -5.11 41.46 -47.97
N THR A 256 -5.23 40.79 -46.82
CA THR A 256 -5.40 39.33 -46.73
C THR A 256 -6.88 39.00 -46.54
N THR A 257 -7.55 38.66 -47.63
CA THR A 257 -9.01 38.39 -47.66
C THR A 257 -9.38 36.93 -47.46
N ASN A 258 -8.43 35.99 -47.62
CA ASN A 258 -8.63 34.59 -47.28
C ASN A 258 -8.21 34.34 -45.82
N LEU A 259 -9.17 34.09 -44.94
CA LEU A 259 -8.94 33.95 -43.50
C LEU A 259 -8.55 32.52 -43.09
N GLY A 260 -8.49 31.58 -44.04
CA GLY A 260 -8.24 30.18 -43.76
C GLY A 260 -9.45 29.49 -43.11
N SER A 261 -9.20 28.58 -42.17
CA SER A 261 -10.24 27.78 -41.54
C SER A 261 -10.64 28.32 -40.16
N LEU A 262 -11.94 28.59 -39.93
CA LEU A 262 -12.48 29.29 -38.77
C LEU A 262 -13.50 28.46 -37.99
N GLN A 263 -13.48 28.49 -36.66
CA GLN A 263 -14.31 27.67 -35.75
C GLN A 263 -15.86 27.81 -35.91
N ASN A 264 -16.34 28.91 -36.45
CA ASN A 264 -17.76 29.11 -36.82
C ASN A 264 -17.84 30.39 -37.66
N ASN A 265 -18.96 30.59 -38.36
CA ASN A 265 -19.19 31.81 -39.13
C ASN A 265 -19.82 32.92 -38.27
N ASN A 266 -19.71 32.89 -36.95
CA ASN A 266 -20.22 34.02 -36.15
C ASN A 266 -19.36 35.26 -36.42
N ALA A 267 -20.01 36.42 -36.44
CA ALA A 267 -19.39 37.71 -36.73
C ALA A 267 -18.11 37.94 -35.90
N THR A 268 -18.10 37.59 -34.61
CA THR A 268 -16.95 37.76 -33.72
C THR A 268 -15.75 36.89 -34.08
N THR A 269 -15.99 35.64 -34.51
CA THR A 269 -14.93 34.70 -34.94
C THR A 269 -14.29 35.17 -36.24
N ILE A 270 -15.11 35.60 -37.19
CA ILE A 270 -14.66 36.16 -38.46
C ILE A 270 -13.88 37.45 -38.21
N GLN A 271 -14.40 38.36 -37.38
CA GLN A 271 -13.73 39.61 -37.03
C GLN A 271 -12.35 39.35 -36.41
N SER A 272 -12.25 38.40 -35.46
CA SER A 272 -10.98 38.04 -34.84
C SER A 272 -9.96 37.52 -35.85
N ALA A 273 -10.40 36.71 -36.83
CA ALA A 273 -9.53 36.20 -37.88
C ALA A 273 -9.09 37.27 -38.88
N VAL A 274 -9.96 38.22 -39.22
CA VAL A 274 -9.61 39.39 -40.05
C VAL A 274 -8.50 40.18 -39.38
N LEU A 275 -8.64 40.48 -38.08
CA LEU A 275 -7.64 41.25 -37.32
C LEU A 275 -6.31 40.52 -37.17
N ALA A 276 -6.35 39.20 -36.97
CA ALA A 276 -5.14 38.38 -36.85
C ALA A 276 -4.32 38.33 -38.15
N LYS A 277 -4.98 38.38 -39.32
CA LYS A 277 -4.32 38.34 -40.64
C LYS A 277 -4.03 39.72 -41.24
N ASN A 278 -4.66 40.77 -40.71
CA ASN A 278 -4.51 42.15 -41.16
C ASN A 278 -4.24 43.03 -39.93
N SER A 279 -3.04 42.88 -39.36
CA SER A 279 -2.64 43.40 -38.04
C SER A 279 -2.68 44.93 -37.90
N THR A 280 -2.88 45.68 -38.98
CA THR A 280 -3.05 47.13 -38.98
C THR A 280 -4.49 47.58 -38.69
N LEU A 281 -5.46 46.67 -38.78
CA LEU A 281 -6.88 46.90 -38.44
C LEU A 281 -7.12 46.70 -36.94
N LEU A 282 -8.01 47.50 -36.36
CA LEU A 282 -8.52 47.33 -35.00
C LEU A 282 -9.95 46.81 -35.04
N ALA A 283 -10.40 46.12 -33.99
CA ALA A 283 -11.77 45.60 -33.91
C ALA A 283 -12.83 46.71 -34.06
N SER A 284 -12.51 47.92 -33.58
CA SER A 284 -13.36 49.10 -33.73
C SER A 284 -13.48 49.60 -35.17
N ASP A 285 -12.57 49.21 -36.08
CA ASP A 285 -12.56 49.69 -37.46
C ASP A 285 -13.56 48.99 -38.38
N ILE A 286 -13.98 47.78 -38.00
CA ILE A 286 -14.68 46.86 -38.90
C ILE A 286 -15.89 46.20 -38.25
N SER A 287 -16.96 46.00 -39.02
CA SER A 287 -18.10 45.17 -38.67
C SER A 287 -18.27 44.07 -39.71
N ILE A 288 -18.79 42.93 -39.27
CA ILE A 288 -19.02 41.77 -40.14
C ILE A 288 -20.53 41.65 -40.37
N ASP A 289 -20.95 41.70 -41.62
CA ASP A 289 -22.32 41.39 -42.05
C ASP A 289 -22.30 40.49 -43.30
N SER A 290 -23.48 40.23 -43.86
CA SER A 290 -23.65 39.40 -45.07
C SER A 290 -22.87 38.07 -45.00
N ILE A 291 -22.90 37.45 -43.82
CA ILE A 291 -22.17 36.21 -43.51
C ILE A 291 -22.85 35.04 -44.23
N THR A 292 -22.06 34.28 -44.98
CA THR A 292 -22.44 32.99 -45.57
C THR A 292 -21.66 31.85 -44.90
N GLN A 293 -21.79 30.63 -45.40
CA GLN A 293 -20.99 29.50 -44.89
C GLN A 293 -19.50 29.61 -45.21
N THR A 294 -19.11 30.40 -46.21
CA THR A 294 -17.72 30.42 -46.70
C THR A 294 -17.19 31.83 -46.98
N SER A 295 -17.98 32.85 -46.67
CA SER A 295 -17.59 34.25 -46.86
C SER A 295 -18.36 35.16 -45.92
N ALA A 296 -17.84 36.37 -45.73
CA ALA A 296 -18.59 37.45 -45.11
C ALA A 296 -18.14 38.79 -45.69
N ARG A 297 -18.96 39.83 -45.51
CA ARG A 297 -18.57 41.19 -45.86
C ARG A 297 -18.06 41.91 -44.62
N VAL A 298 -16.84 42.43 -44.72
CA VAL A 298 -16.23 43.28 -43.70
C VAL A 298 -16.51 44.72 -44.12
N ASN A 299 -17.33 45.42 -43.36
CA ASN A 299 -17.63 46.83 -43.58
C ASN A 299 -16.78 47.65 -42.64
N SER A 300 -16.37 48.83 -43.08
CA SER A 300 -15.92 49.82 -42.13
C SER A 300 -17.08 50.24 -41.23
N THR A 301 -16.83 50.35 -39.93
CA THR A 301 -17.82 50.90 -38.99
C THR A 301 -17.92 52.43 -39.13
N SER A 302 -19.05 52.99 -38.72
CA SER A 302 -19.26 54.44 -38.68
C SER A 302 -18.25 55.16 -37.76
N SER A 303 -17.74 54.50 -36.73
CA SER A 303 -16.68 54.98 -35.83
C SER A 303 -15.25 54.57 -36.22
N GLY A 304 -15.08 53.68 -37.20
CA GLY A 304 -13.80 53.11 -37.61
C GLY A 304 -12.91 54.05 -38.41
N ARG A 305 -11.64 53.70 -38.62
CA ARG A 305 -10.67 54.55 -39.34
C ARG A 305 -10.77 54.51 -40.88
N TYR A 306 -11.57 53.60 -41.46
CA TYR A 306 -11.65 53.36 -42.91
C TYR A 306 -13.08 53.58 -43.46
N THR A 307 -13.25 53.71 -44.78
CA THR A 307 -14.56 53.69 -45.46
C THR A 307 -14.65 52.49 -46.41
N GLY A 308 -15.85 52.15 -46.88
CA GLY A 308 -16.05 51.05 -47.82
C GLY A 308 -16.19 49.68 -47.17
N SER A 309 -16.23 48.63 -47.99
CA SER A 309 -16.34 47.24 -47.52
C SER A 309 -15.50 46.30 -48.38
N VAL A 310 -15.03 45.21 -47.76
CA VAL A 310 -14.20 44.20 -48.40
C VAL A 310 -14.78 42.83 -48.08
N ASN A 311 -14.99 42.01 -49.11
CA ASN A 311 -15.42 40.63 -48.92
C ASN A 311 -14.24 39.75 -48.52
N VAL A 312 -14.44 38.92 -47.52
CA VAL A 312 -13.47 37.93 -47.05
C VAL A 312 -14.03 36.53 -47.23
N THR A 313 -13.14 35.58 -47.53
CA THR A 313 -13.49 34.17 -47.71
C THR A 313 -12.84 33.34 -46.62
N PHE A 314 -13.53 32.31 -46.17
CA PHE A 314 -13.04 31.38 -45.17
C PHE A 314 -13.68 30.01 -45.35
N THR A 315 -13.10 29.00 -44.73
CA THR A 315 -13.77 27.72 -44.53
C THR A 315 -14.19 27.64 -43.08
N ILE A 316 -15.41 27.22 -42.77
CA ILE A 316 -15.79 26.99 -41.38
C ILE A 316 -15.26 25.63 -40.94
N GLN A 317 -14.26 25.64 -40.06
CA GLN A 317 -14.07 24.58 -39.08
C GLN A 317 -15.39 24.50 -38.35
N VAL A 318 -16.23 23.54 -38.66
CA VAL A 318 -17.40 23.31 -37.84
C VAL A 318 -16.85 23.09 -36.41
N VAL A 319 -17.18 23.95 -35.43
CA VAL A 319 -16.99 23.60 -34.01
C VAL A 319 -17.99 22.52 -33.75
N LYS A 320 -17.46 21.34 -33.86
CA LYS A 320 -18.22 20.15 -33.72
C LYS A 320 -18.11 19.70 -32.26
N PRO A 321 -19.21 19.40 -31.54
CA PRO A 321 -19.11 18.82 -30.20
C PRO A 321 -18.19 17.59 -30.18
N GLU A 322 -17.47 17.36 -29.09
CA GLU A 322 -16.57 16.20 -28.95
C GLU A 322 -17.32 14.90 -29.28
N LEU A 323 -16.78 14.09 -30.19
CA LEU A 323 -17.39 12.84 -30.66
C LEU A 323 -17.73 11.89 -29.50
N ARG A 324 -16.94 11.93 -28.42
CA ARG A 324 -17.17 11.17 -27.18
C ARG A 324 -18.50 11.49 -26.48
N SER A 325 -19.11 12.65 -26.75
CA SER A 325 -20.39 13.07 -26.16
C SER A 325 -21.59 12.35 -26.77
N VAL A 326 -21.43 11.76 -27.96
CA VAL A 326 -22.51 11.06 -28.68
C VAL A 326 -22.14 9.62 -29.06
N LEU A 327 -20.84 9.31 -29.16
CA LEU A 327 -20.33 7.95 -29.36
C LEU A 327 -20.05 7.32 -27.99
N THR A 328 -21.12 6.98 -27.28
CA THR A 328 -21.07 6.45 -25.91
C THR A 328 -20.89 4.93 -25.87
N THR A 329 -21.36 4.22 -26.91
CA THR A 329 -21.16 2.77 -27.03
C THR A 329 -19.91 2.49 -27.88
N THR A 330 -18.81 2.14 -27.21
CA THR A 330 -17.49 1.96 -27.83
C THR A 330 -17.12 0.51 -28.14
N ASN A 331 -17.87 -0.47 -27.61
CA ASN A 331 -17.75 -1.87 -28.01
C ASN A 331 -18.79 -2.19 -29.10
N LEU A 332 -18.33 -2.45 -30.33
CA LEU A 332 -19.20 -2.64 -31.49
C LEU A 332 -19.67 -4.10 -31.68
N GLY A 333 -19.21 -5.02 -30.83
CA GLY A 333 -19.50 -6.45 -30.99
C GLY A 333 -18.72 -7.08 -32.15
N SER A 334 -19.32 -8.06 -32.84
CA SER A 334 -18.69 -8.80 -33.93
C SER A 334 -19.02 -8.22 -35.32
N LEU A 335 -18.00 -7.96 -36.15
CA LEU A 335 -18.09 -7.25 -37.44
C LEU A 335 -17.56 -8.06 -38.62
N GLN A 336 -18.23 -8.09 -39.78
CA GLN A 336 -17.88 -8.90 -40.97
C GLN A 336 -16.45 -8.70 -41.56
N ASN A 337 -15.77 -7.61 -41.27
CA ASN A 337 -14.35 -7.36 -41.58
C ASN A 337 -13.94 -6.07 -40.85
N ASN A 338 -12.63 -5.79 -40.76
CA ASN A 338 -12.15 -4.53 -40.21
C ASN A 338 -12.03 -3.42 -41.25
N ASN A 339 -12.67 -3.51 -42.41
CA ASN A 339 -12.64 -2.39 -43.34
C ASN A 339 -13.39 -1.21 -42.73
N ALA A 340 -12.90 -0.01 -43.02
CA ALA A 340 -13.44 1.25 -42.49
C ALA A 340 -14.97 1.35 -42.66
N THR A 341 -15.51 0.89 -43.79
CA THR A 341 -16.96 0.91 -44.07
C THR A 341 -17.77 0.03 -43.13
N THR A 342 -17.33 -1.21 -42.87
CA THR A 342 -18.03 -2.15 -41.98
C THR A 342 -18.02 -1.65 -40.53
N ILE A 343 -16.88 -1.12 -40.09
CA ILE A 343 -16.75 -0.51 -38.76
C ILE A 343 -17.65 0.73 -38.66
N GLN A 344 -17.64 1.59 -39.67
CA GLN A 344 -18.49 2.79 -39.71
C GLN A 344 -19.97 2.42 -39.61
N SER A 345 -20.45 1.44 -40.38
CA SER A 345 -21.85 0.98 -40.30
C SER A 345 -22.22 0.49 -38.90
N ALA A 346 -21.32 -0.23 -38.22
CA ALA A 346 -21.58 -0.72 -36.86
C ALA A 346 -21.58 0.38 -35.80
N VAL A 347 -20.68 1.36 -35.93
CA VAL A 347 -20.69 2.57 -35.07
C VAL A 347 -22.04 3.28 -35.18
N LEU A 348 -22.54 3.49 -36.40
CA LEU A 348 -23.82 4.17 -36.66
C LEU A 348 -25.02 3.37 -36.14
N ALA A 349 -24.99 2.04 -36.26
CA ALA A 349 -26.06 1.17 -35.77
C ALA A 349 -26.19 1.20 -34.24
N LYS A 350 -25.07 1.35 -33.51
CA LYS A 350 -25.03 1.37 -32.04
C LYS A 350 -25.13 2.78 -31.45
N ASN A 351 -24.85 3.81 -32.23
CA ASN A 351 -24.88 5.21 -31.82
C ASN A 351 -25.76 6.00 -32.80
N SER A 352 -27.08 5.78 -32.72
CA SER A 352 -28.09 6.17 -33.71
C SER A 352 -28.21 7.68 -33.98
N THR A 353 -27.60 8.53 -33.15
CA THR A 353 -27.54 9.99 -33.35
C THR A 353 -26.46 10.42 -34.33
N LEU A 354 -25.48 9.55 -34.66
CA LEU A 354 -24.42 9.79 -35.64
C LEU A 354 -24.88 9.51 -37.07
N LEU A 355 -24.38 10.29 -38.03
CA LEU A 355 -24.55 10.07 -39.46
C LEU A 355 -23.24 9.58 -40.08
N ALA A 356 -23.30 8.85 -41.20
CA ALA A 356 -22.09 8.37 -41.88
C ALA A 356 -21.14 9.50 -42.30
N SER A 357 -21.69 10.66 -42.65
CA SER A 357 -20.92 11.87 -42.96
C SER A 357 -20.17 12.43 -41.75
N ASP A 358 -20.51 12.04 -40.52
CA ASP A 358 -19.93 12.60 -39.30
C ASP A 358 -18.56 12.03 -38.94
N ILE A 359 -18.28 10.80 -39.35
CA ILE A 359 -17.18 9.99 -38.83
C ILE A 359 -16.38 9.32 -39.95
N SER A 360 -15.06 9.27 -39.78
CA SER A 360 -14.14 8.46 -40.58
C SER A 360 -13.40 7.48 -39.67
N ILE A 361 -13.12 6.29 -40.18
CA ILE A 361 -12.42 5.25 -39.43
C ILE A 361 -10.97 5.21 -39.91
N ASP A 362 -10.02 5.34 -38.99
CA ASP A 362 -8.59 5.10 -39.24
C ASP A 362 -7.96 4.31 -38.08
N SER A 363 -6.64 4.14 -38.11
CA SER A 363 -5.89 3.43 -37.05
C SER A 363 -6.50 2.06 -36.73
N ILE A 364 -6.96 1.37 -37.78
CA ILE A 364 -7.66 0.11 -37.69
C ILE A 364 -6.65 -0.99 -37.34
N THR A 365 -6.92 -1.71 -36.26
CA THR A 365 -6.23 -2.95 -35.88
C THR A 365 -7.15 -4.15 -36.12
N GLN A 366 -6.75 -5.34 -35.69
CA GLN A 366 -7.61 -6.53 -35.76
C GLN A 366 -8.81 -6.46 -34.80
N THR A 367 -8.73 -5.69 -33.71
CA THR A 367 -9.75 -5.68 -32.65
C THR A 367 -10.18 -4.29 -32.20
N SER A 368 -9.66 -3.25 -32.86
CA SER A 368 -9.99 -1.86 -32.55
C SER A 368 -9.88 -0.97 -33.77
N ALA A 369 -10.51 0.18 -33.72
CA ALA A 369 -10.22 1.26 -34.65
C ALA A 369 -10.41 2.60 -33.95
N ARG A 370 -9.86 3.66 -34.55
CA ARG A 370 -10.11 5.02 -34.11
C ARG A 370 -11.20 5.61 -34.99
N VAL A 371 -12.31 5.98 -34.35
CA VAL A 371 -13.37 6.76 -35.00
C VAL A 371 -12.98 8.22 -34.85
N ASN A 372 -12.66 8.86 -35.95
CA ASN A 372 -12.37 10.29 -36.01
C ASN A 372 -13.59 11.00 -36.55
N SER A 373 -13.82 12.21 -36.11
CA SER A 373 -14.65 13.12 -36.86
C SER A 373 -14.11 13.36 -38.27
N THR A 374 -14.95 13.30 -39.30
CA THR A 374 -14.54 13.77 -40.64
C THR A 374 -14.38 15.29 -40.65
N SER A 375 -13.74 15.86 -41.68
CA SER A 375 -13.69 17.31 -41.89
C SER A 375 -15.07 17.92 -42.23
N SER A 376 -15.98 17.16 -42.84
CA SER A 376 -17.35 17.59 -43.21
C SER A 376 -18.45 17.25 -42.19
N GLY A 377 -18.16 16.42 -41.19
CA GLY A 377 -19.09 15.91 -40.17
C GLY A 377 -19.58 16.90 -39.11
N ARG A 378 -20.38 16.44 -38.14
CA ARG A 378 -20.94 17.28 -37.06
C ARG A 378 -20.22 17.19 -35.69
N TYR A 379 -19.24 16.29 -35.48
CA TYR A 379 -18.52 16.07 -34.18
C TYR A 379 -17.00 16.32 -34.28
N THR A 380 -16.26 16.69 -33.21
CA THR A 380 -14.78 16.91 -33.22
C THR A 380 -14.07 15.86 -32.39
N GLY A 381 -12.76 15.69 -32.57
CA GLY A 381 -11.98 14.73 -31.81
C GLY A 381 -12.19 13.29 -32.28
N SER A 382 -11.76 12.35 -31.44
CA SER A 382 -11.73 10.94 -31.81
C SER A 382 -12.03 10.04 -30.63
N VAL A 383 -12.64 8.90 -30.89
CA VAL A 383 -12.96 7.88 -29.89
C VAL A 383 -12.44 6.54 -30.38
N ASN A 384 -11.74 5.83 -29.51
CA ASN A 384 -11.32 4.46 -29.80
C ASN A 384 -12.51 3.52 -29.57
N VAL A 385 -12.76 2.67 -30.55
CA VAL A 385 -13.77 1.62 -30.47
C VAL A 385 -13.10 0.27 -30.54
N THR A 386 -13.70 -0.70 -29.86
CA THR A 386 -13.26 -2.09 -29.85
C THR A 386 -14.30 -2.95 -30.54
N PHE A 387 -13.85 -4.00 -31.21
CA PHE A 387 -14.70 -4.97 -31.89
C PHE A 387 -13.97 -6.29 -32.04
N THR A 388 -14.73 -7.32 -32.35
CA THR A 388 -14.18 -8.57 -32.90
C THR A 388 -14.50 -8.59 -34.39
N ILE A 389 -13.56 -9.03 -35.23
CA ILE A 389 -13.88 -9.25 -36.65
C ILE A 389 -14.48 -10.64 -36.79
N GLN A 390 -15.78 -10.69 -37.09
CA GLN A 390 -16.30 -11.79 -37.88
C GLN A 390 -15.49 -11.79 -39.16
N VAL A 391 -14.50 -12.66 -39.23
CA VAL A 391 -13.75 -12.78 -40.45
C VAL A 391 -14.78 -13.25 -41.50
N VAL A 392 -15.17 -12.40 -42.46
CA VAL A 392 -15.73 -12.87 -43.74
C VAL A 392 -14.58 -13.55 -44.44
N LYS A 393 -14.31 -14.72 -43.94
CA LYS A 393 -13.43 -15.63 -44.59
C LYS A 393 -14.20 -16.09 -45.83
N PRO A 394 -13.63 -16.07 -47.04
CA PRO A 394 -14.30 -16.60 -48.20
C PRO A 394 -14.77 -18.04 -47.92
N GLU A 395 -15.95 -18.42 -48.43
CA GLU A 395 -16.46 -19.79 -48.23
C GLU A 395 -15.37 -20.79 -48.64
N LEU A 396 -15.08 -21.77 -47.78
CA LEU A 396 -14.04 -22.77 -47.98
C LEU A 396 -14.21 -23.49 -49.33
N ARG A 397 -15.45 -23.62 -49.82
CA ARG A 397 -15.79 -24.15 -51.16
C ARG A 397 -15.19 -23.36 -52.33
N SER A 398 -14.77 -22.11 -52.11
CA SER A 398 -14.15 -21.27 -53.15
C SER A 398 -12.69 -21.66 -53.43
N VAL A 399 -12.04 -22.38 -52.52
CA VAL A 399 -10.62 -22.79 -52.62
C VAL A 399 -10.44 -24.31 -52.49
N LEU A 400 -11.31 -24.98 -51.74
CA LEU A 400 -11.38 -26.44 -51.65
C LEU A 400 -12.26 -26.97 -52.79
N THR A 401 -11.68 -26.98 -53.99
CA THR A 401 -12.38 -27.34 -55.23
C THR A 401 -12.28 -28.83 -55.55
N THR A 402 -11.21 -29.50 -55.10
CA THR A 402 -11.05 -30.95 -55.23
C THR A 402 -11.57 -31.62 -53.97
N THR A 403 -12.79 -32.15 -54.05
CA THR A 403 -13.49 -32.77 -52.91
C THR A 403 -13.34 -34.29 -52.85
N ASN A 404 -12.97 -34.96 -53.93
CA ASN A 404 -12.62 -36.39 -53.89
C ASN A 404 -11.11 -36.55 -53.64
N LEU A 405 -10.75 -37.06 -52.46
CA LEU A 405 -9.36 -37.20 -52.03
C LEU A 405 -8.71 -38.50 -52.53
N GLY A 406 -9.47 -39.38 -53.19
CA GLY A 406 -9.00 -40.68 -53.65
C GLY A 406 -8.87 -41.69 -52.52
N SER A 407 -7.93 -42.62 -52.66
CA SER A 407 -7.67 -43.64 -51.64
C SER A 407 -6.75 -43.13 -50.54
N LEU A 408 -7.18 -43.26 -49.30
CA LEU A 408 -6.45 -42.86 -48.09
C LEU A 408 -6.14 -44.09 -47.25
N GLN A 409 -5.01 -44.11 -46.54
CA GLN A 409 -4.67 -45.26 -45.68
C GLN A 409 -5.59 -45.43 -44.46
N ASN A 410 -6.24 -44.34 -44.06
CA ASN A 410 -7.12 -44.29 -42.90
C ASN A 410 -8.02 -43.05 -42.98
N ASN A 411 -9.08 -43.02 -42.17
CA ASN A 411 -10.00 -41.89 -42.08
C ASN A 411 -9.71 -41.01 -40.85
N ASN A 412 -8.48 -40.97 -40.32
CA ASN A 412 -8.20 -40.03 -39.24
C ASN A 412 -8.11 -38.59 -39.77
N ALA A 413 -8.41 -37.62 -38.89
CA ALA A 413 -8.48 -36.21 -39.25
C ALA A 413 -7.17 -35.72 -39.90
N THR A 414 -6.00 -36.13 -39.38
CA THR A 414 -4.68 -35.70 -39.86
C THR A 414 -4.37 -36.20 -41.28
N THR A 415 -4.74 -37.45 -41.60
CA THR A 415 -4.54 -38.05 -42.93
C THR A 415 -5.47 -37.42 -43.95
N ILE A 416 -6.73 -37.19 -43.57
CA ILE A 416 -7.70 -36.49 -44.40
C ILE A 416 -7.26 -35.04 -44.62
N GLN A 417 -6.83 -34.34 -43.57
CA GLN A 417 -6.32 -32.97 -43.67
C GLN A 417 -5.11 -32.90 -44.61
N SER A 418 -4.14 -33.80 -44.44
CA SER A 418 -2.98 -33.88 -45.32
C SER A 418 -3.36 -34.13 -46.78
N ALA A 419 -4.33 -35.00 -47.04
CA ALA A 419 -4.83 -35.25 -48.39
C ALA A 419 -5.61 -34.06 -48.98
N VAL A 420 -6.40 -33.35 -48.17
CA VAL A 420 -7.08 -32.10 -48.57
C VAL A 420 -6.05 -31.05 -48.97
N LEU A 421 -5.01 -30.84 -48.15
CA LEU A 421 -3.95 -29.85 -48.42
C LEU A 421 -3.14 -30.23 -49.66
N ALA A 422 -2.82 -31.51 -49.85
CA ALA A 422 -2.09 -32.00 -51.02
C ALA A 422 -2.87 -31.78 -52.34
N LYS A 423 -4.20 -31.84 -52.30
CA LYS A 423 -5.07 -31.65 -53.48
C LYS A 423 -5.58 -30.22 -53.65
N ASN A 424 -5.51 -29.39 -52.62
CA ASN A 424 -5.96 -28.00 -52.62
C ASN A 424 -4.86 -27.11 -52.05
N SER A 425 -3.77 -26.97 -52.81
CA SER A 425 -2.48 -26.39 -52.38
C SER A 425 -2.50 -24.93 -51.90
N THR A 426 -3.64 -24.23 -52.08
CA THR A 426 -3.84 -22.87 -51.55
C THR A 426 -4.24 -22.86 -50.08
N LEU A 427 -4.69 -24.00 -49.53
CA LEU A 427 -5.03 -24.18 -48.12
C LEU A 427 -3.77 -24.45 -47.29
N LEU A 428 -3.76 -23.93 -46.06
CA LEU A 428 -2.78 -24.25 -45.03
C LEU A 428 -3.43 -25.15 -43.97
N ALA A 429 -2.62 -25.93 -43.23
CA ALA A 429 -3.14 -26.75 -42.13
C ALA A 429 -3.88 -25.92 -41.08
N SER A 430 -3.44 -24.69 -40.84
CA SER A 430 -4.10 -23.74 -39.94
C SER A 430 -5.48 -23.28 -40.44
N ASP A 431 -5.82 -23.46 -41.72
CA ASP A 431 -7.07 -22.96 -42.30
C ASP A 431 -8.27 -23.87 -42.08
N ILE A 432 -8.03 -25.17 -41.88
CA ILE A 432 -9.04 -26.20 -41.95
C ILE A 432 -8.96 -27.17 -40.77
N SER A 433 -10.11 -27.58 -40.25
CA SER A 433 -10.26 -28.72 -39.35
C SER A 433 -11.12 -29.78 -40.03
N ILE A 434 -10.93 -31.03 -39.64
CA ILE A 434 -11.71 -32.16 -40.17
C ILE A 434 -12.63 -32.64 -39.06
N ASP A 435 -13.93 -32.69 -39.33
CA ASP A 435 -14.91 -33.35 -38.46
C ASP A 435 -15.90 -34.17 -39.28
N SER A 436 -16.94 -34.69 -38.62
CA SER A 436 -18.03 -35.46 -39.26
C SER A 436 -17.49 -36.58 -40.17
N ILE A 437 -16.41 -37.23 -39.72
CA ILE A 437 -15.71 -38.23 -40.51
C ILE A 437 -16.52 -39.53 -40.52
N THR A 438 -16.68 -40.10 -41.71
CA THR A 438 -17.29 -41.39 -42.00
C THR A 438 -16.26 -42.30 -42.66
N GLN A 439 -16.65 -43.53 -43.04
CA GLN A 439 -15.76 -44.42 -43.78
C GLN A 439 -15.38 -43.90 -45.17
N THR A 440 -16.18 -43.04 -45.79
CA THR A 440 -15.98 -42.63 -47.19
C THR A 440 -16.10 -41.13 -47.43
N SER A 441 -16.26 -40.35 -46.37
CA SER A 441 -16.38 -38.90 -46.45
C SER A 441 -16.02 -38.23 -45.13
N ALA A 442 -15.69 -36.95 -45.18
CA ALA A 442 -15.54 -36.12 -44.01
C ALA A 442 -16.00 -34.70 -44.33
N ARG A 443 -16.26 -33.91 -43.28
CA ARG A 443 -16.53 -32.49 -43.42
C ARG A 443 -15.27 -31.72 -43.09
N VAL A 444 -14.77 -30.98 -44.07
CA VAL A 444 -13.69 -30.01 -43.87
C VAL A 444 -14.34 -28.71 -43.44
N ASN A 445 -14.07 -28.29 -42.22
CA ASN A 445 -14.53 -27.02 -41.69
C ASN A 445 -13.38 -26.03 -41.74
N SER A 446 -13.75 -24.77 -41.79
CA SER A 446 -12.81 -23.72 -41.48
C SER A 446 -12.53 -23.65 -39.98
N THR A 447 -11.28 -23.42 -39.59
CA THR A 447 -10.92 -23.17 -38.19
C THR A 447 -11.24 -21.74 -37.78
N SER A 448 -11.34 -21.46 -36.47
CA SER A 448 -11.55 -20.10 -35.93
C SER A 448 -10.37 -19.16 -36.23
N SER A 449 -9.14 -19.68 -36.27
CA SER A 449 -7.91 -18.94 -36.64
C SER A 449 -7.61 -18.92 -38.16
N GLY A 450 -8.29 -19.76 -38.96
CA GLY A 450 -8.03 -19.97 -40.38
C GLY A 450 -8.51 -18.86 -41.33
N ARG A 451 -8.16 -18.94 -42.62
CA ARG A 451 -8.47 -17.91 -43.63
C ARG A 451 -9.81 -18.06 -44.36
N TYR A 452 -10.57 -19.15 -44.20
CA TYR A 452 -11.83 -19.48 -44.95
C TYR A 452 -13.06 -19.67 -44.03
N THR A 453 -14.32 -19.53 -44.48
CA THR A 453 -15.55 -19.74 -43.65
C THR A 453 -16.37 -20.91 -44.18
N GLY A 454 -17.30 -21.41 -43.41
CA GLY A 454 -18.15 -22.52 -43.83
C GLY A 454 -17.39 -23.84 -43.91
N SER A 455 -17.97 -24.80 -44.62
CA SER A 455 -17.50 -26.18 -44.63
C SER A 455 -17.75 -26.84 -45.98
N VAL A 456 -16.89 -27.79 -46.35
CA VAL A 456 -17.00 -28.56 -47.58
C VAL A 456 -16.90 -30.04 -47.24
N ASN A 457 -17.85 -30.82 -47.76
CA ASN A 457 -17.76 -32.27 -47.64
C ASN A 457 -16.79 -32.81 -48.69
N VAL A 458 -15.88 -33.66 -48.24
CA VAL A 458 -14.92 -34.37 -49.07
C VAL A 458 -15.22 -35.86 -49.01
N THR A 459 -14.93 -36.58 -50.09
CA THR A 459 -15.13 -38.02 -50.20
C THR A 459 -13.79 -38.72 -50.44
N PHE A 460 -13.68 -39.97 -50.01
CA PHE A 460 -12.48 -40.80 -50.16
C PHE A 460 -12.84 -42.29 -50.05
N THR A 461 -11.91 -43.15 -50.42
CA THR A 461 -11.93 -44.58 -50.06
C THR A 461 -10.83 -44.87 -49.05
N ILE A 462 -11.04 -45.77 -48.09
CA ILE A 462 -9.97 -46.19 -47.18
C ILE A 462 -9.33 -47.47 -47.71
N ASP A 463 -8.07 -47.36 -48.14
CA ASP A 463 -7.22 -48.52 -48.39
C ASP A 463 -6.72 -49.06 -47.05
N GLY A 464 -7.42 -50.06 -46.55
CA GLY A 464 -6.99 -50.82 -45.38
C GLY A 464 -7.89 -52.03 -45.16
N THR A 465 -7.30 -53.22 -45.11
CA THR A 465 -7.93 -54.39 -44.50
C THR A 465 -8.28 -54.05 -43.04
N LYS A 466 -9.57 -54.15 -42.67
CA LYS A 466 -10.01 -53.90 -41.29
C LYS A 466 -9.22 -54.77 -40.30
N PRO A 467 -8.86 -54.26 -39.11
CA PRO A 467 -8.32 -55.09 -38.04
C PRO A 467 -9.31 -56.21 -37.68
N PRO A 468 -8.83 -57.35 -37.13
CA PRO A 468 -9.71 -58.39 -36.61
C PRO A 468 -10.64 -57.82 -35.53
N LYS A 469 -11.91 -58.25 -35.53
CA LYS A 469 -12.90 -57.86 -34.52
C LYS A 469 -12.43 -58.27 -33.12
N THR A 470 -12.35 -57.32 -32.20
CA THR A 470 -11.92 -57.52 -30.80
C THR A 470 -12.68 -56.59 -29.85
N ASP A 471 -12.65 -56.84 -28.54
CA ASP A 471 -13.23 -55.92 -27.55
C ASP A 471 -12.38 -54.66 -27.38
N LEU A 472 -13.02 -53.51 -27.20
CA LEU A 472 -12.34 -52.21 -27.02
C LEU A 472 -11.45 -52.19 -25.77
N GLU A 473 -11.88 -52.88 -24.71
CA GLU A 473 -11.13 -53.06 -23.46
C GLU A 473 -9.81 -53.82 -23.65
N ASN A 474 -9.74 -54.71 -24.65
CA ASN A 474 -8.51 -55.47 -24.94
C ASN A 474 -7.46 -54.62 -25.68
N VAL A 475 -7.86 -53.49 -26.26
CA VAL A 475 -7.00 -52.62 -27.06
C VAL A 475 -6.61 -51.35 -26.30
N ILE A 476 -7.49 -50.84 -25.43
CA ILE A 476 -7.21 -49.72 -24.53
C ILE A 476 -6.81 -50.28 -23.17
N THR A 477 -5.53 -50.61 -23.04
CA THR A 477 -4.95 -51.18 -21.81
C THR A 477 -4.57 -50.14 -20.78
N ASN A 478 -4.33 -48.89 -21.20
CA ASN A 478 -4.04 -47.77 -20.31
C ASN A 478 -5.14 -46.71 -20.40
N ILE A 479 -5.96 -46.65 -19.36
CA ILE A 479 -7.07 -45.70 -19.22
C ILE A 479 -6.65 -44.39 -18.53
N ASN A 480 -5.46 -44.35 -17.93
CA ASN A 480 -4.90 -43.16 -17.29
C ASN A 480 -3.87 -42.54 -18.21
N ILE A 481 -4.28 -41.52 -18.95
CA ILE A 481 -3.41 -40.83 -19.90
C ILE A 481 -2.28 -40.16 -19.12
N THR A 482 -1.05 -40.50 -19.50
CA THR A 482 0.17 -40.13 -18.79
C THR A 482 0.62 -38.70 -19.11
N THR A 483 0.24 -38.20 -20.28
CA THR A 483 0.58 -36.85 -20.75
C THR A 483 -0.29 -35.80 -20.07
N VAL A 484 0.33 -34.79 -19.46
CA VAL A 484 -0.39 -33.61 -18.92
C VAL A 484 -0.86 -32.75 -20.09
N LEU A 485 -2.17 -32.49 -20.14
CA LEU A 485 -2.80 -31.76 -21.23
C LEU A 485 -3.02 -30.29 -20.85
N PRO A 486 -3.01 -29.35 -21.80
CA PRO A 486 -3.33 -27.95 -21.52
C PRO A 486 -4.83 -27.70 -21.32
N SER A 487 -5.70 -28.64 -21.74
CA SER A 487 -7.15 -28.57 -21.58
C SER A 487 -7.81 -29.94 -21.77
N ALA A 488 -9.11 -30.06 -21.51
CA ALA A 488 -9.92 -31.26 -21.77
C ALA A 488 -10.44 -31.37 -23.22
N ASP A 489 -9.66 -30.91 -24.19
CA ASP A 489 -10.03 -31.01 -25.61
C ASP A 489 -10.01 -32.46 -26.08
N SER A 490 -11.09 -32.89 -26.75
CA SER A 490 -11.28 -34.29 -27.17
C SER A 490 -10.20 -34.80 -28.12
N GLN A 491 -9.59 -33.93 -28.94
CA GLN A 491 -8.52 -34.34 -29.84
C GLN A 491 -7.20 -34.49 -29.09
N LEU A 492 -6.89 -33.57 -28.17
CA LEU A 492 -5.70 -33.69 -27.31
C LEU A 492 -5.74 -34.96 -26.46
N ILE A 493 -6.92 -35.31 -25.96
CA ILE A 493 -7.17 -36.54 -25.21
C ILE A 493 -6.99 -37.76 -26.11
N LEU A 494 -7.56 -37.75 -27.32
CA LEU A 494 -7.43 -38.88 -28.26
C LEU A 494 -5.98 -39.07 -28.70
N ASP A 495 -5.26 -37.99 -29.01
CA ASP A 495 -3.85 -38.03 -29.42
C ASP A 495 -2.98 -38.61 -28.30
N ALA A 496 -3.19 -38.17 -27.06
CA ALA A 496 -2.48 -38.70 -25.91
C ALA A 496 -2.87 -40.15 -25.59
N LEU A 497 -4.14 -40.52 -25.78
CA LEU A 497 -4.62 -41.90 -25.63
C LEU A 497 -3.95 -42.87 -26.62
N ILE A 498 -3.71 -42.43 -27.86
CA ILE A 498 -3.00 -43.22 -28.89
C ILE A 498 -1.53 -43.43 -28.51
N ILE A 499 -0.89 -42.39 -27.97
CA ILE A 499 0.50 -42.49 -27.48
C ILE A 499 0.60 -43.56 -26.39
N ASP A 500 -0.36 -43.57 -25.46
CA ASP A 500 -0.40 -44.52 -24.35
C ASP A 500 -0.93 -45.91 -24.74
N ASN A 501 -1.60 -46.04 -25.89
CA ASN A 501 -2.17 -47.28 -26.40
C ASN A 501 -1.83 -47.48 -27.89
N PRO A 502 -0.59 -47.85 -28.25
CA PRO A 502 -0.10 -47.83 -29.63
C PRO A 502 -0.80 -48.85 -30.57
N ASN A 503 -1.49 -49.85 -30.04
CA ASN A 503 -2.28 -50.82 -30.82
C ASN A 503 -3.70 -50.32 -31.15
N LEU A 504 -4.11 -49.20 -30.55
CA LEU A 504 -5.40 -48.57 -30.80
C LEU A 504 -5.39 -47.89 -32.16
N ASN A 505 -6.11 -48.46 -33.12
CA ASN A 505 -6.37 -47.77 -34.39
C ASN A 505 -7.41 -46.64 -34.18
N PRO A 506 -7.01 -45.36 -34.30
CA PRO A 506 -7.86 -44.22 -33.95
C PRO A 506 -9.05 -44.01 -34.91
N ASN A 507 -9.06 -44.67 -36.07
CA ASN A 507 -10.16 -44.61 -37.03
C ASN A 507 -11.47 -45.21 -36.51
N TYR A 508 -11.36 -46.12 -35.56
CA TYR A 508 -12.47 -46.93 -35.06
C TYR A 508 -12.88 -46.56 -33.64
N VAL A 509 -12.40 -45.42 -33.12
CA VAL A 509 -12.76 -44.90 -31.80
C VAL A 509 -12.96 -43.38 -31.83
N ARG A 510 -13.67 -42.86 -30.82
CA ARG A 510 -13.81 -41.42 -30.58
C ARG A 510 -13.94 -41.12 -29.10
N ILE A 511 -13.55 -39.92 -28.70
CA ILE A 511 -13.94 -39.36 -27.40
C ILE A 511 -15.39 -38.88 -27.52
N TYR A 512 -16.27 -39.51 -26.75
CA TYR A 512 -17.70 -39.25 -26.72
C TYR A 512 -18.05 -38.05 -25.84
N GLU A 513 -17.34 -37.90 -24.72
CA GLU A 513 -17.58 -36.88 -23.71
C GLU A 513 -16.29 -36.64 -22.92
N ALA A 514 -16.02 -35.40 -22.50
CA ALA A 514 -14.87 -35.08 -21.66
C ALA A 514 -15.14 -33.84 -20.80
N GLY A 515 -14.42 -33.72 -19.69
CA GLY A 515 -14.43 -32.56 -18.82
C GLY A 515 -13.22 -32.54 -17.89
N PHE A 516 -13.04 -31.46 -17.14
CA PHE A 516 -12.02 -31.41 -16.10
C PHE A 516 -12.45 -30.56 -14.92
N ASN A 517 -11.83 -30.82 -13.77
CA ASN A 517 -12.05 -30.09 -12.55
C ASN A 517 -10.86 -29.16 -12.29
N GLN A 518 -11.09 -27.85 -12.39
CA GLN A 518 -10.07 -26.81 -12.17
C GLN A 518 -9.42 -26.88 -10.79
N SER A 519 -10.15 -27.30 -9.77
CA SER A 519 -9.63 -27.37 -8.39
C SER A 519 -8.69 -28.55 -8.15
N SER A 520 -8.84 -29.65 -8.89
CA SER A 520 -8.00 -30.84 -8.74
C SER A 520 -6.94 -30.99 -9.83
N GLY A 521 -7.08 -30.28 -10.95
CA GLY A 521 -6.22 -30.44 -12.13
C GLY A 521 -6.43 -31.79 -12.84
N TRP A 522 -7.48 -32.54 -12.50
CA TRP A 522 -7.80 -33.81 -13.14
C TRP A 522 -8.95 -33.68 -14.14
N GLY A 523 -8.72 -34.23 -15.32
CA GLY A 523 -9.69 -34.41 -16.40
C GLY A 523 -10.20 -35.85 -16.48
N TRP A 524 -11.38 -35.99 -17.07
CA TRP A 524 -12.05 -37.25 -17.35
C TRP A 524 -12.54 -37.25 -18.80
N ALA A 525 -12.58 -38.42 -19.42
CA ALA A 525 -13.14 -38.60 -20.76
C ALA A 525 -13.77 -39.97 -20.94
N LYS A 526 -14.66 -40.10 -21.91
CA LYS A 526 -15.30 -41.37 -22.30
C LYS A 526 -14.94 -41.71 -23.73
N VAL A 527 -14.34 -42.88 -23.96
CA VAL A 527 -13.99 -43.37 -25.30
C VAL A 527 -14.94 -44.49 -25.73
N THR A 528 -15.38 -44.45 -26.98
CA THR A 528 -16.30 -45.45 -27.55
C THR A 528 -15.87 -45.83 -28.96
N SER A 529 -16.19 -47.05 -29.38
CA SER A 529 -15.98 -47.54 -30.73
C SER A 529 -16.93 -46.88 -31.73
N THR A 530 -16.42 -46.58 -32.92
CA THR A 530 -17.19 -46.06 -34.05
C THR A 530 -17.55 -47.14 -35.08
N ASP A 531 -16.97 -48.34 -34.98
CA ASP A 531 -17.34 -49.53 -35.78
C ASP A 531 -17.24 -50.79 -34.91
N GLU A 532 -18.39 -51.30 -34.47
CA GLU A 532 -18.47 -52.52 -33.63
C GLU A 532 -18.09 -53.81 -34.37
N ASN A 533 -17.83 -53.74 -35.67
CA ASN A 533 -17.21 -54.84 -36.41
C ASN A 533 -15.69 -54.84 -36.28
N VAL A 534 -15.10 -53.81 -35.65
CA VAL A 534 -13.66 -53.72 -35.34
C VAL A 534 -13.44 -53.73 -33.83
N TYR A 535 -14.04 -52.80 -33.08
CA TYR A 535 -13.98 -52.78 -31.62
C TYR A 535 -15.36 -52.92 -30.99
N ILE A 536 -15.58 -53.97 -30.23
CA ILE A 536 -16.83 -54.21 -29.50
C ILE A 536 -16.84 -53.31 -28.27
N ASN A 537 -17.89 -52.48 -28.13
CA ASN A 537 -18.07 -51.61 -26.96
C ASN A 537 -18.35 -52.44 -25.70
N PRO A 538 -17.94 -51.97 -24.51
CA PRO A 538 -18.34 -52.59 -23.25
C PRO A 538 -19.84 -52.42 -22.99
N GLU A 539 -20.41 -53.12 -22.01
CA GLU A 539 -21.86 -53.10 -21.71
C GLU A 539 -22.40 -51.67 -21.46
N LYS A 540 -21.57 -50.80 -20.86
CA LYS A 540 -21.90 -49.38 -20.63
C LYS A 540 -21.87 -48.51 -21.90
N GLY A 541 -21.36 -49.04 -23.02
CA GLY A 541 -21.22 -48.35 -24.32
C GLY A 541 -19.93 -47.53 -24.48
N TYR A 542 -19.13 -47.36 -23.43
CA TYR A 542 -17.88 -46.58 -23.44
C TYR A 542 -16.93 -47.02 -22.32
N LEU A 543 -15.66 -46.63 -22.41
CA LEU A 543 -14.64 -46.73 -21.36
C LEU A 543 -14.31 -45.36 -20.78
N ASP A 544 -14.15 -45.29 -19.46
CA ASP A 544 -13.75 -44.08 -18.75
C ASP A 544 -12.22 -43.92 -18.78
N LEU A 545 -11.76 -42.70 -19.03
CA LEU A 545 -10.37 -42.28 -19.08
C LEU A 545 -10.11 -41.17 -18.05
N THR A 546 -8.90 -41.09 -17.52
CA THR A 546 -8.45 -39.96 -16.69
C THR A 546 -7.16 -39.35 -17.22
N PHE A 547 -6.95 -38.04 -16.97
CA PHE A 547 -5.76 -37.31 -17.40
C PHE A 547 -5.53 -36.08 -16.51
N LYS A 548 -4.34 -35.49 -16.53
CA LYS A 548 -4.07 -34.21 -15.83
C LYS A 548 -4.19 -33.02 -16.78
N VAL A 549 -4.68 -31.89 -16.26
CA VAL A 549 -4.76 -30.60 -16.96
C VAL A 549 -3.92 -29.55 -16.23
N ASP A 550 -3.02 -28.89 -16.95
CA ASP A 550 -2.32 -27.67 -16.48
C ASP A 550 -2.46 -26.55 -17.53
N GLU A 551 -3.30 -25.56 -17.20
CA GLU A 551 -3.63 -24.44 -18.07
C GLU A 551 -2.43 -23.49 -18.31
N ASN A 552 -1.36 -23.57 -17.50
CA ASN A 552 -0.19 -22.70 -17.60
C ASN A 552 0.84 -23.15 -18.66
N LEU A 553 0.66 -24.33 -19.27
CA LEU A 553 1.55 -24.80 -20.34
C LEU A 553 1.67 -23.82 -21.52
N LEU A 554 0.68 -22.92 -21.70
CA LEU A 554 0.64 -21.93 -22.79
C LEU A 554 1.36 -20.59 -22.48
N ALA A 555 1.83 -20.35 -21.25
CA ALA A 555 2.48 -19.08 -20.87
C ALA A 555 3.93 -18.96 -21.40
N THR A 556 4.36 -17.73 -21.75
CA THR A 556 5.70 -17.45 -22.31
C THR A 556 6.76 -17.35 -21.21
N ASP A 557 7.91 -17.99 -21.36
CA ASP A 557 8.99 -17.92 -20.36
C ASP A 557 9.63 -16.52 -20.30
N LEU A 558 9.76 -15.91 -19.12
CA LEU A 558 10.43 -14.61 -18.94
C LEU A 558 11.88 -14.64 -19.43
N ALA A 559 12.60 -15.75 -19.29
CA ALA A 559 13.95 -15.88 -19.81
C ALA A 559 14.03 -15.76 -21.34
N SER A 560 12.92 -16.04 -22.04
CA SER A 560 12.83 -15.88 -23.50
C SER A 560 12.56 -14.45 -23.97
N VAL A 561 12.03 -13.59 -23.09
CA VAL A 561 11.72 -12.18 -23.38
C VAL A 561 12.70 -11.19 -22.74
N ILE A 562 13.31 -11.54 -21.61
CA ILE A 562 14.34 -10.75 -20.92
C ILE A 562 15.72 -11.30 -21.31
N THR A 563 16.23 -10.83 -22.43
CA THR A 563 17.50 -11.30 -23.01
C THR A 563 18.69 -10.42 -22.59
N ASN A 564 18.45 -9.16 -22.23
CA ASN A 564 19.43 -8.24 -21.67
C ASN A 564 19.21 -8.10 -20.16
N THR A 565 20.04 -8.78 -19.38
CA THR A 565 19.95 -8.82 -17.90
C THR A 565 20.84 -7.81 -17.21
N ASN A 566 21.83 -7.21 -17.89
CA ASN A 566 22.59 -6.09 -17.36
C ASN A 566 21.92 -4.76 -17.79
N LEU A 567 21.40 -4.01 -16.82
CA LEU A 567 20.68 -2.77 -17.04
C LEU A 567 21.61 -1.54 -17.12
N GLY A 568 22.90 -1.70 -16.85
CA GLY A 568 23.88 -0.62 -16.82
C GLY A 568 23.76 0.25 -15.56
N THR A 569 24.08 1.54 -15.67
CA THR A 569 24.02 2.47 -14.54
C THR A 569 22.62 3.01 -14.31
N LEU A 570 22.14 2.97 -13.07
CA LEU A 570 20.87 3.55 -12.63
C LEU A 570 21.13 4.78 -11.74
N ASP A 571 20.29 5.80 -11.91
CA ASP A 571 20.34 7.06 -11.13
C ASP A 571 19.48 7.01 -9.87
N LYS A 572 18.68 5.96 -9.70
CA LYS A 572 17.83 5.75 -8.53
C LYS A 572 17.50 4.28 -8.32
N LEU A 573 17.46 3.86 -7.07
CA LEU A 573 17.14 2.49 -6.67
C LEU A 573 15.64 2.31 -6.44
N ASP A 574 14.85 2.27 -7.52
CA ASP A 574 13.41 1.99 -7.45
C ASP A 574 12.88 1.17 -8.62
N GLU A 575 11.72 0.53 -8.41
CA GLU A 575 11.07 -0.34 -9.39
C GLU A 575 10.73 0.39 -10.70
N ILE A 576 10.37 1.67 -10.65
CA ILE A 576 10.00 2.45 -11.85
C ILE A 576 11.22 2.62 -12.75
N THR A 577 12.36 2.97 -12.15
CA THR A 577 13.64 3.17 -12.83
C THR A 577 14.14 1.85 -13.44
N ILE A 578 14.04 0.76 -12.69
CA ILE A 578 14.38 -0.59 -13.15
C ILE A 578 13.46 -1.04 -14.31
N LYS A 579 12.14 -0.90 -14.19
CA LYS A 579 11.16 -1.23 -15.26
C LYS A 579 11.35 -0.38 -16.51
N LYS A 580 11.70 0.89 -16.35
CA LYS A 580 12.00 1.79 -17.47
C LYS A 580 13.25 1.33 -18.23
N GLN A 581 14.30 0.93 -17.52
CA GLN A 581 15.52 0.43 -18.14
C GLN A 581 15.33 -0.97 -18.75
N LEU A 582 14.54 -1.83 -18.09
CA LEU A 582 14.13 -3.15 -18.61
C LEU A 582 13.36 -3.06 -19.92
N SER A 583 12.32 -2.23 -19.99
CA SER A 583 11.53 -2.04 -21.23
C SER A 583 12.37 -1.47 -22.37
N LYS A 584 13.35 -0.61 -22.05
CA LYS A 584 14.31 -0.07 -23.01
C LYS A 584 15.22 -1.15 -23.59
N LEU A 585 15.76 -2.03 -22.76
CA LEU A 585 16.73 -3.06 -23.18
C LEU A 585 16.07 -4.36 -23.67
N ASN A 586 14.81 -4.59 -23.29
CA ASN A 586 14.03 -5.77 -23.66
C ASN A 586 12.67 -5.34 -24.26
N PRO A 587 12.61 -4.85 -25.51
CA PRO A 587 11.40 -4.25 -26.09
C PRO A 587 10.21 -5.21 -26.24
N LYS A 588 10.46 -6.53 -26.18
CA LYS A 588 9.42 -7.58 -26.23
C LYS A 588 8.79 -7.84 -24.86
N LEU A 589 9.40 -7.34 -23.79
CA LEU A 589 8.88 -7.46 -22.43
C LEU A 589 7.79 -6.42 -22.21
N GLU A 590 6.59 -6.90 -21.93
CA GLU A 590 5.49 -6.04 -21.48
C GLU A 590 5.56 -5.84 -19.97
N THR A 591 6.15 -4.72 -19.54
CA THR A 591 6.52 -4.48 -18.13
C THR A 591 5.34 -4.36 -17.16
N ASN A 592 4.10 -4.23 -17.66
CA ASN A 592 2.90 -4.25 -16.83
C ASN A 592 2.59 -5.65 -16.27
N TYR A 593 3.11 -6.71 -16.92
CA TYR A 593 2.89 -8.10 -16.54
C TYR A 593 4.03 -8.69 -15.69
N VAL A 594 4.94 -7.84 -15.21
CA VAL A 594 6.05 -8.25 -14.35
C VAL A 594 6.20 -7.30 -13.17
N ASP A 595 6.72 -7.81 -12.07
CA ASP A 595 7.11 -7.04 -10.89
C ASP A 595 8.63 -7.12 -10.70
N VAL A 596 9.19 -6.09 -10.05
CA VAL A 596 10.60 -6.08 -9.64
C VAL A 596 10.65 -6.41 -8.15
N LYS A 597 11.37 -7.48 -7.79
CA LYS A 597 11.56 -7.95 -6.42
C LYS A 597 13.05 -8.00 -6.08
N ASN A 598 13.36 -8.16 -4.79
CA ASN A 598 14.74 -8.34 -4.29
C ASN A 598 15.72 -7.29 -4.82
N ILE A 599 15.31 -6.02 -4.81
CA ILE A 599 16.15 -4.90 -5.24
C ILE A 599 17.29 -4.74 -4.23
N THR A 600 18.52 -4.97 -4.69
CA THR A 600 19.78 -4.71 -3.97
C THR A 600 20.51 -3.54 -4.64
N GLU A 601 21.64 -3.12 -4.09
CA GLU A 601 22.45 -2.04 -4.71
C GLU A 601 22.99 -2.41 -6.11
N THR A 602 23.03 -3.68 -6.46
CA THR A 602 23.63 -4.17 -7.73
C THR A 602 22.72 -5.08 -8.57
N SER A 603 21.55 -5.45 -8.06
CA SER A 603 20.69 -6.43 -8.75
C SER A 603 19.22 -6.33 -8.36
N ALA A 604 18.36 -6.92 -9.18
CA ALA A 604 16.95 -7.17 -8.86
C ALA A 604 16.45 -8.45 -9.55
N THR A 605 15.32 -9.00 -9.09
CA THR A 605 14.66 -10.17 -9.70
C THR A 605 13.36 -9.75 -10.36
N ILE A 606 13.19 -10.09 -11.64
CA ILE A 606 11.97 -9.81 -12.42
C ILE A 606 11.09 -11.05 -12.39
N VAL A 607 9.87 -10.90 -11.90
CA VAL A 607 8.91 -12.00 -11.76
C VAL A 607 7.63 -11.67 -12.51
N SER A 608 6.96 -12.69 -13.02
CA SER A 608 5.64 -12.49 -13.63
C SER A 608 4.62 -12.12 -12.56
N ASN A 609 3.77 -11.13 -12.85
CA ASN A 609 2.57 -10.85 -12.06
C ASN A 609 1.29 -11.33 -12.76
N ASN A 610 1.44 -11.99 -13.92
CA ASN A 610 0.36 -12.56 -14.71
C ASN A 610 0.77 -13.94 -15.26
N SER A 611 0.30 -14.99 -14.58
CA SER A 611 0.68 -16.38 -14.84
C SER A 611 0.22 -16.91 -16.20
N THR A 612 -0.76 -16.28 -16.85
CA THR A 612 -1.22 -16.68 -18.19
C THR A 612 -0.41 -16.01 -19.31
N LYS A 613 0.28 -14.90 -19.01
CA LYS A 613 1.14 -14.18 -19.96
C LYS A 613 2.59 -14.67 -19.87
N TYR A 614 3.17 -14.62 -18.68
CA TYR A 614 4.57 -14.96 -18.45
C TYR A 614 4.75 -15.99 -17.33
N LYS A 615 5.74 -16.87 -17.48
CA LYS A 615 6.19 -17.84 -16.45
C LYS A 615 7.69 -17.67 -16.17
N GLY A 616 8.15 -18.16 -15.01
CA GLY A 616 9.55 -18.05 -14.59
C GLY A 616 9.93 -16.71 -13.95
N SER A 617 11.22 -16.51 -13.70
CA SER A 617 11.81 -15.29 -13.17
C SER A 617 13.19 -15.06 -13.78
N VAL A 618 13.65 -13.80 -13.80
CA VAL A 618 14.96 -13.43 -14.37
C VAL A 618 15.66 -12.45 -13.45
N ASN A 619 16.89 -12.78 -13.04
CA ASN A 619 17.74 -11.84 -12.31
C ASN A 619 18.38 -10.84 -13.27
N VAL A 620 18.36 -9.57 -12.88
CA VAL A 620 19.02 -8.47 -13.59
C VAL A 620 20.04 -7.79 -12.70
N SER A 621 21.08 -7.25 -13.31
CA SER A 621 22.20 -6.57 -12.66
C SER A 621 22.30 -5.12 -13.12
N PHE A 622 22.87 -4.25 -12.28
CA PHE A 622 23.10 -2.85 -12.59
C PHE A 622 24.17 -2.26 -11.66
N GLU A 623 24.64 -1.06 -11.98
CA GLU A 623 25.47 -0.22 -11.12
C GLU A 623 24.69 1.02 -10.68
N LEU A 624 24.93 1.52 -9.46
CA LEU A 624 24.24 2.70 -8.95
C LEU A 624 25.12 3.95 -9.04
N ASP A 625 24.61 5.04 -9.60
CA ASP A 625 25.32 6.33 -9.62
C ASP A 625 25.23 7.02 -8.25
N THR A 626 26.30 6.88 -7.46
CA THR A 626 26.42 7.49 -6.12
C THR A 626 27.23 8.78 -6.13
N SER A 627 27.64 9.28 -7.31
CA SER A 627 28.56 10.43 -7.43
C SER A 627 28.01 11.74 -6.85
N LYS A 628 26.69 11.82 -6.63
CA LYS A 628 25.98 13.00 -6.09
C LYS A 628 25.54 12.84 -4.64
N ALA A 629 25.82 11.71 -3.99
CA ALA A 629 25.39 11.46 -2.62
C ALA A 629 26.10 12.39 -1.62
N VAL A 630 25.34 13.06 -0.76
CA VAL A 630 25.89 13.93 0.29
C VAL A 630 26.05 13.16 1.61
N PRO A 631 27.06 13.41 2.45
CA PRO A 631 27.19 12.69 3.72
C PRO A 631 25.95 12.85 4.61
N LEU A 632 25.41 11.76 5.15
CA LEU A 632 24.24 11.79 6.05
C LEU A 632 24.48 12.72 7.25
N SER A 633 25.72 12.78 7.73
CA SER A 633 26.14 13.67 8.82
C SER A 633 26.05 15.15 8.48
N SER A 634 26.06 15.51 7.20
CA SER A 634 25.90 16.90 6.77
C SER A 634 24.45 17.39 6.80
N VAL A 635 23.48 16.48 6.82
CA VAL A 635 22.04 16.79 6.82
C VAL A 635 21.33 16.42 8.12
N LEU A 636 21.86 15.47 8.90
CA LEU A 636 21.40 15.09 10.23
C LEU A 636 22.25 15.77 11.31
N THR A 637 22.19 17.09 11.38
CA THR A 637 23.05 17.91 12.25
C THR A 637 22.58 17.98 13.69
N ASN A 638 21.26 17.90 13.92
CA ASN A 638 20.64 17.90 15.24
C ASN A 638 20.28 16.47 15.65
N THR A 639 21.08 15.90 16.53
CA THR A 639 20.91 14.53 17.03
C THR A 639 20.10 14.44 18.31
N ASN A 640 19.92 15.52 19.05
CA ASN A 640 19.00 15.55 20.20
C ASN A 640 17.59 15.95 19.74
N LEU A 641 16.69 14.98 19.74
CA LEU A 641 15.31 15.14 19.28
C LEU A 641 14.38 15.73 20.35
N GLY A 642 14.80 15.70 21.62
CA GLY A 642 13.99 16.16 22.76
C GLY A 642 13.01 15.10 23.24
N GLU A 643 11.87 15.55 23.78
CA GLU A 643 10.81 14.66 24.25
C GLU A 643 9.95 14.18 23.07
N ILE A 644 9.73 12.87 23.00
CA ILE A 644 8.87 12.22 22.00
C ILE A 644 7.87 11.30 22.70
N ASN A 645 6.79 10.96 22.03
CA ASN A 645 5.66 10.22 22.58
C ASN A 645 5.58 8.76 22.12
N SER A 646 6.63 8.23 21.47
CA SER A 646 6.75 6.81 21.09
C SER A 646 8.15 6.52 20.55
N THR A 647 8.60 5.27 20.66
CA THR A 647 9.82 4.74 20.03
C THR A 647 9.58 4.22 18.61
N ASP A 648 8.37 4.38 18.05
CA ASP A 648 8.06 3.98 16.68
C ASP A 648 8.95 4.70 15.65
N GLU A 649 9.40 3.98 14.61
CA GLU A 649 10.27 4.53 13.56
C GLU A 649 9.71 5.82 12.94
N ASN A 650 8.39 5.88 12.69
CA ASN A 650 7.75 7.07 12.15
C ASN A 650 7.82 8.27 13.09
N THR A 651 7.64 8.06 14.40
CA THR A 651 7.75 9.11 15.41
C THR A 651 9.18 9.63 15.49
N ILE A 652 10.17 8.73 15.47
CA ILE A 652 11.59 9.09 15.44
C ILE A 652 11.92 9.87 14.16
N LYS A 653 11.47 9.40 12.98
CA LYS A 653 11.65 10.09 11.69
C LYS A 653 11.00 11.47 11.67
N GLN A 654 9.79 11.61 12.22
CA GLN A 654 9.12 12.90 12.33
C GLN A 654 9.88 13.87 13.25
N ALA A 655 10.37 13.39 14.39
CA ALA A 655 11.18 14.19 15.30
C ALA A 655 12.54 14.58 14.66
N ILE A 656 13.16 13.67 13.89
CA ILE A 656 14.33 13.95 13.06
C ILE A 656 14.02 15.05 12.04
N LYS A 657 12.92 14.96 11.30
CA LYS A 657 12.51 15.96 10.31
C LYS A 657 12.27 17.32 10.94
N LEU A 658 11.66 17.34 12.12
CA LEU A 658 11.36 18.56 12.86
C LEU A 658 12.65 19.29 13.28
N LYS A 659 13.66 18.54 13.75
CA LYS A 659 14.96 19.09 14.14
C LYS A 659 15.93 19.30 12.97
N ASN A 660 15.70 18.64 11.85
CA ASN A 660 16.55 18.68 10.66
C ASN A 660 15.67 18.91 9.40
N PRO A 661 15.13 20.12 9.17
CA PRO A 661 14.11 20.37 8.14
C PRO A 661 14.54 20.01 6.70
N ASN A 662 15.84 20.01 6.43
CA ASN A 662 16.40 19.71 5.11
C ASN A 662 16.61 18.22 4.84
N ILE A 663 16.49 17.36 5.87
CA ILE A 663 16.64 15.92 5.70
C ILE A 663 15.43 15.34 4.96
N ASP A 664 15.68 14.50 3.98
CA ASP A 664 14.66 13.64 3.38
C ASP A 664 14.49 12.37 4.21
N VAL A 665 13.39 12.30 4.95
CA VAL A 665 13.09 11.16 5.82
C VAL A 665 12.78 9.87 5.07
N ASN A 666 12.47 9.94 3.77
CA ASN A 666 12.24 8.76 2.94
C ASN A 666 13.54 8.12 2.45
N ALA A 667 14.68 8.81 2.62
CA ALA A 667 16.01 8.34 2.26
C ALA A 667 16.83 7.89 3.48
N ILE A 668 16.21 7.86 4.68
CA ILE A 668 16.83 7.35 5.91
C ILE A 668 16.01 6.21 6.52
N GLY A 669 16.67 5.32 7.24
CA GLY A 669 16.08 4.24 8.03
C GLY A 669 16.57 4.29 9.47
N ILE A 670 15.79 3.75 10.39
CA ILE A 670 16.20 3.56 11.79
C ILE A 670 16.63 2.10 11.96
N GLU A 671 17.78 1.86 12.57
CA GLU A 671 18.25 0.50 12.83
C GLU A 671 17.44 -0.11 13.97
N PRO A 672 16.61 -1.15 13.76
CA PRO A 672 15.65 -1.61 14.76
C PRO A 672 16.29 -1.98 16.10
N GLN A 673 17.47 -2.62 16.06
CA GLN A 673 18.21 -3.05 17.26
C GLN A 673 18.83 -1.92 18.07
N SER A 674 18.89 -0.70 17.51
CA SER A 674 19.47 0.46 18.17
C SER A 674 18.45 1.27 18.98
N ILE A 675 17.16 1.00 18.80
CA ILE A 675 16.08 1.79 19.41
C ILE A 675 16.03 1.49 20.91
N THR A 676 16.23 2.53 21.70
CA THR A 676 16.11 2.50 23.17
C THR A 676 15.11 3.56 23.64
N THR A 677 14.86 3.62 24.95
CA THR A 677 14.09 4.71 25.57
C THR A 677 14.82 6.06 25.57
N THR A 678 16.10 6.09 25.16
CA THR A 678 16.96 7.28 25.23
C THR A 678 17.55 7.70 23.88
N GLY A 679 17.35 6.92 22.82
CA GLY A 679 17.98 7.17 21.52
C GLY A 679 17.87 6.01 20.53
N ALA A 680 18.30 6.25 19.29
CA ALA A 680 18.32 5.28 18.19
C ALA A 680 19.43 5.63 17.16
N SER A 681 19.77 4.71 16.27
CA SER A 681 20.72 4.88 15.16
C SER A 681 20.00 5.07 13.82
N VAL A 682 20.43 6.08 13.07
CA VAL A 682 19.86 6.48 11.78
C VAL A 682 20.85 6.18 10.66
N LYS A 683 20.43 5.47 9.61
CA LYS A 683 21.26 5.15 8.43
C LYS A 683 20.62 5.63 7.13
N SER A 684 21.41 5.69 6.05
CA SER A 684 20.87 5.91 4.70
C SER A 684 20.18 4.65 4.19
N ILE A 685 19.06 4.82 3.50
CA ILE A 685 18.42 3.76 2.68
C ILE A 685 18.36 4.13 1.20
N ASP A 686 18.89 5.31 0.84
CA ASP A 686 19.08 5.76 -0.54
C ASP A 686 20.55 6.18 -0.72
N PRO A 687 21.42 5.24 -1.12
CA PRO A 687 22.85 5.52 -1.28
C PRO A 687 23.17 6.48 -2.44
N THR A 688 22.21 6.78 -3.33
CA THR A 688 22.37 7.87 -4.32
C THR A 688 22.23 9.25 -3.70
N LYS A 689 21.57 9.32 -2.53
CA LYS A 689 21.24 10.57 -1.85
C LYS A 689 22.10 10.83 -0.64
N TYR A 690 22.29 9.83 0.22
CA TYR A 690 23.12 9.95 1.41
C TYR A 690 24.21 8.89 1.52
N SER A 691 25.43 9.34 1.86
CA SER A 691 26.60 8.50 2.09
C SER A 691 27.07 8.53 3.55
N GLY A 692 27.91 7.57 3.95
CA GLY A 692 28.51 7.51 5.29
C GLY A 692 27.79 6.59 6.28
N ASN A 693 28.33 6.53 7.50
CA ASN A 693 27.90 5.59 8.55
C ASN A 693 26.64 6.05 9.28
N SER A 694 26.04 5.11 10.03
CA SER A 694 24.89 5.36 10.90
C SER A 694 25.20 6.41 11.99
N ILE A 695 24.21 7.23 12.35
CA ILE A 695 24.33 8.36 13.28
C ILE A 695 23.38 8.16 14.46
N GLN A 696 23.89 8.32 15.68
CA GLN A 696 23.09 8.21 16.91
C GLN A 696 22.26 9.49 17.15
N VAL A 697 20.96 9.32 17.39
CA VAL A 697 20.03 10.34 17.88
C VAL A 697 19.61 10.03 19.31
N LYS A 698 19.27 11.06 20.09
CA LYS A 698 18.88 10.99 21.52
C LYS A 698 17.51 11.62 21.74
N TYR A 699 16.73 11.08 22.67
CA TYR A 699 15.40 11.59 23.04
C TYR A 699 14.98 11.13 24.45
N SER A 700 13.88 11.67 24.98
CA SER A 700 13.18 11.18 26.18
C SER A 700 11.73 10.82 25.85
N ILE A 701 11.10 9.94 26.65
CA ILE A 701 9.71 9.49 26.42
C ILE A 701 8.75 10.13 27.43
N ASP A 702 7.71 10.81 26.93
CA ASP A 702 6.58 11.27 27.78
C ASP A 702 5.67 10.10 28.14
N THR A 703 5.51 9.83 29.44
CA THR A 703 4.67 8.74 29.97
C THR A 703 3.43 9.23 30.74
N SER A 704 3.16 10.54 30.74
CA SER A 704 2.11 11.16 31.56
C SER A 704 0.70 10.61 31.28
N SER A 705 0.45 10.20 30.03
CA SER A 705 -0.84 9.69 29.54
C SER A 705 -0.92 8.16 29.46
N ALA A 706 0.11 7.44 29.90
CA ALA A 706 0.20 5.99 29.72
C ALA A 706 -0.84 5.21 30.56
N VAL A 707 -1.54 4.26 29.93
CA VAL A 707 -2.57 3.39 30.52
C VAL A 707 -1.93 2.12 31.11
N ASP A 708 -2.38 1.66 32.27
CA ASP A 708 -1.82 0.44 32.88
C ASP A 708 -2.26 -0.83 32.12
N ILE A 709 -1.32 -1.62 31.59
CA ILE A 709 -1.63 -2.83 30.82
C ILE A 709 -2.40 -3.89 31.63
N ASN A 710 -2.24 -3.91 32.96
CA ASN A 710 -2.96 -4.84 33.83
C ASN A 710 -4.48 -4.54 33.87
N THR A 711 -4.89 -3.33 33.47
CA THR A 711 -6.31 -2.98 33.31
C THR A 711 -6.89 -3.39 31.96
N LEU A 712 -6.02 -3.57 30.95
CA LEU A 712 -6.39 -3.91 29.58
C LEU A 712 -6.36 -5.43 29.35
N ILE A 713 -5.41 -6.15 29.94
CA ILE A 713 -5.26 -7.61 29.87
C ILE A 713 -6.04 -8.24 31.02
N LYS A 714 -7.30 -8.60 30.76
CA LYS A 714 -8.23 -9.17 31.74
C LYS A 714 -8.14 -10.69 31.84
N ASN A 715 -8.05 -11.36 30.69
CA ASN A 715 -7.90 -12.81 30.61
C ASN A 715 -6.44 -13.18 30.78
N LYS A 716 -6.11 -13.63 32.00
CA LYS A 716 -4.74 -13.97 32.41
C LYS A 716 -4.40 -15.44 32.21
N ASN A 717 -5.37 -16.29 31.90
CA ASN A 717 -5.14 -17.69 31.55
C ASN A 717 -5.15 -17.82 30.03
N LEU A 718 -3.99 -18.11 29.43
CA LEU A 718 -3.82 -18.26 28.00
C LEU A 718 -4.05 -19.70 27.51
N GLN A 719 -4.59 -20.57 28.36
CA GLN A 719 -4.83 -21.96 28.02
C GLN A 719 -3.54 -22.66 27.58
N GLY A 720 -3.63 -23.59 26.63
CA GLY A 720 -2.50 -24.31 26.06
C GLY A 720 -1.81 -23.47 24.99
N ILE A 721 -0.50 -23.26 25.13
CA ILE A 721 0.33 -22.59 24.12
C ILE A 721 1.34 -23.56 23.50
N SER A 722 1.72 -23.32 22.23
CA SER A 722 2.64 -24.16 21.46
C SER A 722 4.06 -24.20 22.03
N ASP A 723 4.47 -23.07 22.62
CA ASP A 723 5.82 -22.81 23.09
C ASP A 723 5.81 -21.67 24.12
N ASN A 724 6.87 -21.57 24.92
CA ASN A 724 7.07 -20.50 25.89
C ASN A 724 7.90 -19.35 25.30
N LEU A 725 7.92 -19.15 23.98
CA LEU A 725 8.63 -18.03 23.37
C LEU A 725 7.84 -16.74 23.53
N ASP A 726 8.53 -15.60 23.49
CA ASP A 726 7.93 -14.32 23.85
C ASP A 726 6.79 -13.94 22.90
N SER A 727 7.02 -14.10 21.60
CA SER A 727 6.00 -13.85 20.57
C SER A 727 4.77 -14.75 20.72
N GLY A 728 4.94 -16.00 21.18
CA GLY A 728 3.86 -16.97 21.33
C GLY A 728 2.95 -16.62 22.50
N ILE A 729 3.56 -16.25 23.62
CA ILE A 729 2.87 -15.79 24.83
C ILE A 729 2.14 -14.48 24.53
N ILE A 730 2.77 -13.52 23.84
CA ILE A 730 2.15 -12.23 23.51
C ILE A 730 0.96 -12.42 22.56
N ARG A 731 1.12 -13.17 21.46
CA ARG A 731 0.02 -13.42 20.51
C ARG A 731 -1.16 -14.11 21.15
N ASN A 732 -0.93 -15.12 22.00
CA ASN A 732 -2.02 -15.76 22.74
C ASN A 732 -2.65 -14.81 23.76
N THR A 733 -1.86 -13.97 24.43
CA THR A 733 -2.39 -12.91 25.31
C THR A 733 -3.35 -12.00 24.57
N LEU A 734 -2.96 -11.51 23.39
CA LEU A 734 -3.80 -10.65 22.56
C LEU A 734 -5.02 -11.37 22.02
N LYS A 735 -4.89 -12.64 21.62
CA LYS A 735 -6.00 -13.49 21.17
C LYS A 735 -7.08 -13.61 22.23
N PHE A 736 -6.71 -13.88 23.49
CA PHE A 736 -7.66 -13.96 24.60
C PHE A 736 -8.12 -12.59 25.11
N ASN A 737 -7.47 -11.50 24.71
CA ASN A 737 -7.80 -10.13 25.10
C ASN A 737 -8.00 -9.24 23.86
N SER A 738 -8.71 -9.74 22.85
CA SER A 738 -8.84 -9.10 21.53
C SER A 738 -9.48 -7.71 21.55
N THR A 739 -10.17 -7.35 22.64
CA THR A 739 -10.77 -6.03 22.86
C THR A 739 -9.83 -5.01 23.52
N SER A 740 -8.60 -5.40 23.87
CA SER A 740 -7.64 -4.52 24.58
C SER A 740 -7.10 -3.38 23.73
N GLY A 741 -7.12 -3.50 22.39
CA GLY A 741 -6.57 -2.50 21.47
C GLY A 741 -5.04 -2.32 21.56
N ILE A 742 -4.36 -3.29 22.19
CA ILE A 742 -2.89 -3.35 22.30
C ILE A 742 -2.32 -4.09 21.09
N ASN A 743 -1.23 -3.57 20.52
CA ASN A 743 -0.51 -4.26 19.45
C ASN A 743 0.61 -5.14 20.03
N GLU A 744 0.98 -6.20 19.32
CA GLU A 744 2.06 -7.11 19.73
C GLU A 744 3.38 -6.38 20.01
N GLN A 745 3.76 -5.44 19.14
CA GLN A 745 4.97 -4.61 19.28
C GLN A 745 4.99 -3.73 20.53
N ASP A 746 3.83 -3.47 21.15
CA ASP A 746 3.70 -2.65 22.35
C ASP A 746 3.93 -3.49 23.63
N LEU A 747 4.12 -4.81 23.53
CA LEU A 747 4.31 -5.72 24.66
C LEU A 747 5.69 -6.38 24.62
N LYS A 748 6.22 -6.70 25.79
CA LYS A 748 7.45 -7.49 25.97
C LYS A 748 7.33 -8.42 27.16
N ILE A 749 8.07 -9.51 27.17
CA ILE A 749 8.16 -10.42 28.32
C ILE A 749 9.40 -10.06 29.15
N THR A 750 9.25 -9.90 30.46
CA THR A 750 10.39 -9.61 31.37
C THR A 750 10.78 -10.78 32.24
N SER A 751 9.90 -11.75 32.42
CA SER A 751 10.22 -13.05 33.02
C SER A 751 9.21 -14.11 32.59
N LYS A 752 9.65 -15.37 32.51
CA LYS A 752 8.78 -16.49 32.11
C LYS A 752 9.25 -17.84 32.65
N SER A 753 8.32 -18.78 32.64
CA SER A 753 8.46 -20.19 32.97
C SER A 753 7.62 -21.02 31.99
N ASN A 754 7.57 -22.35 32.17
CA ASN A 754 6.69 -23.21 31.38
C ASN A 754 5.20 -23.11 31.78
N GLU A 755 4.87 -22.38 32.85
CA GLU A 755 3.50 -22.24 33.35
C GLU A 755 3.01 -20.78 33.45
N SER A 756 3.90 -19.79 33.38
CA SER A 756 3.53 -18.37 33.52
C SER A 756 4.58 -17.41 32.95
N ALA A 757 4.16 -16.18 32.64
CA ALA A 757 5.03 -15.10 32.22
C ALA A 757 4.56 -13.73 32.77
N ILE A 758 5.50 -12.80 32.91
CA ILE A 758 5.24 -11.38 33.20
C ILE A 758 5.40 -10.59 31.91
N ILE A 759 4.31 -9.93 31.51
CA ILE A 759 4.23 -9.06 30.35
C ILE A 759 4.35 -7.61 30.83
N GLU A 760 5.14 -6.81 30.13
CA GLU A 760 5.28 -5.36 30.33
C GLU A 760 5.06 -4.61 29.01
N SER A 761 4.91 -3.29 29.10
CA SER A 761 4.86 -2.41 27.93
C SER A 761 6.24 -2.20 27.32
N ASN A 762 6.33 -2.34 26.00
CA ASN A 762 7.44 -1.86 25.18
C ASN A 762 7.19 -0.42 24.67
N ASN A 763 5.93 0.04 24.69
CA ASN A 763 5.54 1.40 24.31
C ASN A 763 5.17 2.22 25.56
N LEU A 764 6.20 2.74 26.24
CA LEU A 764 6.06 3.36 27.56
C LEU A 764 5.23 4.65 27.56
N ALA A 765 5.07 5.30 26.40
CA ALA A 765 4.21 6.47 26.27
C ALA A 765 2.72 6.10 26.25
N LYS A 766 2.38 4.93 25.71
CA LYS A 766 1.00 4.46 25.57
C LYS A 766 0.58 3.59 26.75
N TYR A 767 1.48 2.73 27.24
CA TYR A 767 1.17 1.82 28.33
C TYR A 767 2.27 1.72 29.39
N LYS A 768 1.85 1.48 30.64
CA LYS A 768 2.70 1.30 31.82
C LYS A 768 2.33 0.04 32.60
N GLY A 769 3.13 -0.32 33.58
CA GLY A 769 2.85 -1.46 34.46
C GLY A 769 3.19 -2.83 33.86
N SER A 770 2.85 -3.88 34.61
CA SER A 770 3.13 -5.28 34.30
C SER A 770 1.91 -6.17 34.58
N VAL A 771 1.72 -7.25 33.82
CA VAL A 771 0.68 -8.25 34.07
C VAL A 771 1.25 -9.67 34.02
N GLN A 772 0.89 -10.49 35.00
CA GLN A 772 1.23 -11.91 35.00
C GLN A 772 0.14 -12.71 34.28
N VAL A 773 0.55 -13.54 33.33
CA VAL A 773 -0.29 -14.51 32.62
C VAL A 773 0.14 -15.94 32.98
N GLN A 774 -0.80 -16.87 32.90
CA GLN A 774 -0.67 -18.30 33.23
C GLN A 774 -1.04 -19.10 31.98
N TYR A 775 -0.34 -20.21 31.73
CA TYR A 775 -0.57 -21.08 30.57
C TYR A 775 0.00 -22.47 30.82
N GLU A 776 -0.27 -23.40 29.92
CA GLU A 776 0.45 -24.67 29.87
C GLU A 776 1.07 -24.84 28.49
N VAL A 777 2.37 -25.17 28.44
CA VAL A 777 3.01 -25.50 27.16
C VAL A 777 2.58 -26.91 26.78
N LYS A 778 1.74 -27.00 25.74
CA LYS A 778 1.29 -28.25 25.12
C LYS A 778 1.29 -28.12 23.61
N THR A 779 1.98 -29.04 22.95
CA THR A 779 2.26 -28.93 21.52
C THR A 779 1.61 -30.09 20.76
N LEU A 780 0.85 -29.75 19.72
CA LEU A 780 0.45 -30.69 18.68
C LEU A 780 1.12 -30.27 17.37
N VAL A 781 2.12 -31.05 16.96
CA VAL A 781 2.88 -30.84 15.73
C VAL A 781 2.22 -31.62 14.60
N GLY A 782 2.06 -31.02 13.43
CA GLY A 782 1.57 -31.71 12.24
C GLY A 782 2.38 -31.35 11.00
N TYR A 783 2.76 -32.36 10.22
CA TYR A 783 3.45 -32.14 8.94
C TYR A 783 2.45 -31.79 7.84
N HIS A 784 2.81 -30.84 6.98
CA HIS A 784 2.01 -30.39 5.85
C HIS A 784 2.87 -30.26 4.59
N TYR A 785 2.27 -30.62 3.45
CA TYR A 785 2.88 -30.62 2.14
C TYR A 785 1.83 -30.43 1.04
N ASP A 786 2.27 -30.18 -0.19
CA ASP A 786 1.38 -29.79 -1.29
C ASP A 786 1.14 -30.88 -2.35
N TRP A 787 1.81 -32.03 -2.27
CA TRP A 787 1.65 -33.12 -3.25
C TRP A 787 0.42 -34.02 -2.99
N GLY A 788 0.01 -34.20 -1.72
CA GLY A 788 -1.12 -35.06 -1.34
C GLY A 788 -0.93 -36.56 -1.68
N GLY A 789 -1.97 -37.36 -1.49
CA GLY A 789 -1.87 -38.81 -1.69
C GLY A 789 -3.19 -39.56 -1.48
N ASN A 790 -3.09 -40.89 -1.46
CA ASN A 790 -4.22 -41.76 -1.14
C ASN A 790 -4.58 -41.61 0.34
N PHE A 791 -5.89 -41.51 0.63
CA PHE A 791 -6.41 -41.31 2.00
C PHE A 791 -5.94 -40.00 2.64
N GLU A 792 -5.64 -39.01 1.81
CA GLU A 792 -5.23 -37.67 2.20
C GLU A 792 -6.17 -36.64 1.58
N ASN A 793 -6.41 -35.54 2.29
CA ASN A 793 -7.08 -34.38 1.72
C ASN A 793 -6.09 -33.21 1.64
N LYS A 794 -5.82 -32.75 0.41
CA LYS A 794 -4.98 -31.58 0.19
C LYS A 794 -5.73 -30.34 0.67
N ILE A 795 -5.32 -29.80 1.81
CA ILE A 795 -5.89 -28.58 2.39
C ILE A 795 -4.89 -27.42 2.29
N ALA A 796 -5.41 -26.21 2.12
CA ALA A 796 -4.59 -25.00 2.19
C ALA A 796 -4.21 -24.68 3.64
N LEU A 797 -3.09 -24.00 3.86
CA LEU A 797 -2.63 -23.60 5.19
C LEU A 797 -3.56 -22.58 5.87
N ASN A 798 -4.35 -21.83 5.08
CA ASN A 798 -5.39 -20.93 5.56
C ASN A 798 -6.79 -21.58 5.61
N ASP A 799 -6.88 -22.91 5.50
CA ASP A 799 -8.13 -23.64 5.68
C ASP A 799 -8.72 -23.35 7.07
N LYS A 800 -10.02 -23.05 7.11
CA LYS A 800 -10.71 -22.62 8.33
C LYS A 800 -10.67 -23.69 9.42
N GLU A 801 -10.74 -24.97 9.06
CA GLU A 801 -10.72 -26.05 10.04
C GLU A 801 -9.31 -26.24 10.58
N LEU A 802 -8.27 -26.15 9.75
CA LEU A 802 -6.88 -26.15 10.22
C LEU A 802 -6.60 -24.95 11.16
N LEU A 803 -7.08 -23.76 10.83
CA LEU A 803 -6.95 -22.57 11.69
C LEU A 803 -7.60 -22.76 13.07
N ASN A 804 -8.71 -23.49 13.13
CA ASN A 804 -9.44 -23.78 14.36
C ASN A 804 -9.04 -25.08 15.07
N SER A 805 -8.25 -25.92 14.41
CA SER A 805 -7.74 -27.17 14.98
C SER A 805 -6.73 -26.93 16.11
N SER A 806 -6.41 -27.99 16.84
CA SER A 806 -5.44 -27.97 17.93
C SER A 806 -3.98 -28.01 17.47
N TYR A 807 -3.72 -28.21 16.16
CA TYR A 807 -2.39 -28.12 15.58
C TYR A 807 -1.84 -26.73 15.80
N ASN A 808 -0.91 -26.60 16.73
CA ASN A 808 -0.33 -25.32 17.11
C ASN A 808 1.13 -25.17 16.63
N VAL A 809 1.69 -26.22 16.06
CA VAL A 809 2.91 -26.18 15.24
C VAL A 809 2.65 -26.94 13.94
N VAL A 810 2.99 -26.31 12.80
CA VAL A 810 2.86 -26.89 11.47
C VAL A 810 4.25 -26.96 10.81
N ASN A 811 4.69 -28.15 10.43
CA ASN A 811 5.98 -28.38 9.80
C ASN A 811 5.80 -28.54 8.28
N LEU A 812 6.30 -27.58 7.49
CA LEU A 812 6.25 -27.63 6.03
C LEU A 812 7.36 -28.52 5.48
N SER A 813 6.98 -29.44 4.61
CA SER A 813 7.84 -30.52 4.13
C SER A 813 8.12 -30.35 2.63
N PHE A 814 9.36 -30.30 2.13
CA PHE A 814 10.64 -30.27 2.86
C PHE A 814 11.64 -29.28 2.24
N LEU A 815 12.56 -28.80 3.07
CA LEU A 815 13.82 -28.17 2.69
C LEU A 815 14.89 -29.27 2.50
N TYR A 816 15.41 -29.46 1.30
CA TYR A 816 16.35 -30.56 1.04
C TYR A 816 17.26 -30.28 -0.15
N SER A 817 18.27 -31.14 -0.32
CA SER A 817 19.11 -31.23 -1.52
C SER A 817 19.24 -32.69 -1.96
N ASN A 818 19.12 -32.92 -3.26
CA ASN A 818 19.38 -34.23 -3.89
C ASN A 818 20.83 -34.41 -4.34
N VAL A 819 21.69 -33.42 -4.11
CA VAL A 819 23.09 -33.44 -4.51
C VAL A 819 23.97 -33.17 -3.30
N GLU A 820 24.94 -34.04 -3.07
CA GLU A 820 25.92 -33.84 -1.99
C GLU A 820 26.59 -32.47 -2.15
N TYR A 821 26.77 -31.76 -1.04
CA TYR A 821 27.42 -30.45 -0.95
C TYR A 821 26.68 -29.29 -1.65
N GLN A 822 25.50 -29.54 -2.22
CA GLN A 822 24.62 -28.47 -2.68
C GLN A 822 23.75 -27.98 -1.52
N MET A 823 23.58 -26.67 -1.42
CA MET A 823 22.71 -26.05 -0.41
C MET A 823 21.25 -26.47 -0.59
N PRO A 824 20.52 -26.75 0.50
CA PRO A 824 19.14 -27.20 0.40
C PRO A 824 18.24 -26.06 -0.07
N THR A 825 17.16 -26.40 -0.77
CA THR A 825 16.17 -25.44 -1.26
C THR A 825 14.75 -25.87 -0.88
N TYR A 826 13.84 -24.91 -0.80
CA TYR A 826 12.41 -25.14 -0.62
C TYR A 826 11.66 -24.52 -1.79
N SER A 827 10.99 -25.36 -2.58
CA SER A 827 10.37 -24.97 -3.86
C SER A 827 8.91 -25.43 -3.92
N PRO A 828 7.98 -24.85 -3.14
CA PRO A 828 6.57 -25.21 -3.15
C PRO A 828 5.91 -24.83 -4.48
N ASN A 829 4.86 -25.56 -4.89
CA ASN A 829 4.16 -25.31 -6.15
C ASN A 829 3.50 -23.92 -6.22
N ASN A 830 3.06 -23.39 -5.08
CA ASN A 830 2.46 -22.05 -4.99
C ASN A 830 3.09 -21.26 -3.83
N PRO A 831 4.24 -20.61 -4.05
CA PRO A 831 4.92 -19.85 -3.01
C PRO A 831 4.07 -18.73 -2.39
N ALA A 832 3.22 -18.09 -3.17
CA ALA A 832 2.35 -17.01 -2.68
C ALA A 832 1.32 -17.53 -1.69
N ALA A 833 0.63 -18.62 -2.02
CA ALA A 833 -0.34 -19.26 -1.12
C ALA A 833 0.31 -19.78 0.17
N ILE A 834 1.54 -20.27 0.11
CA ILE A 834 2.31 -20.67 1.30
C ILE A 834 2.57 -19.46 2.20
N LYS A 835 3.06 -18.34 1.64
CA LYS A 835 3.33 -17.11 2.40
C LYS A 835 2.08 -16.55 3.07
N GLU A 836 0.94 -16.56 2.38
CA GLU A 836 -0.35 -16.14 2.94
C GLU A 836 -0.84 -17.09 4.03
N GLY A 837 -0.71 -18.39 3.79
CA GLY A 837 -1.08 -19.44 4.74
C GLY A 837 -0.28 -19.41 6.03
N ILE A 838 1.04 -19.21 5.95
CA ILE A 838 1.93 -19.04 7.11
C ILE A 838 1.45 -17.86 7.95
N LYS A 839 1.21 -16.71 7.33
CA LYS A 839 0.68 -15.52 8.02
C LYS A 839 -0.67 -15.78 8.67
N ALA A 840 -1.56 -16.53 8.00
CA ALA A 840 -2.86 -16.88 8.57
C ALA A 840 -2.73 -17.75 9.82
N LEU A 841 -1.89 -18.80 9.79
CA LEU A 841 -1.62 -19.66 10.94
C LEU A 841 -0.99 -18.86 12.10
N GLN A 842 0.01 -18.04 11.79
CA GLN A 842 0.69 -17.18 12.75
C GLN A 842 -0.25 -16.16 13.41
N SER A 843 -1.23 -15.62 12.66
CA SER A 843 -2.26 -14.73 13.21
C SER A 843 -3.15 -15.42 14.25
N GLN A 844 -3.24 -16.75 14.22
CA GLN A 844 -3.98 -17.56 15.21
C GLN A 844 -3.12 -17.97 16.41
N GLY A 845 -1.86 -17.50 16.47
CA GLY A 845 -0.89 -17.86 17.49
C GLY A 845 -0.21 -19.21 17.27
N LYS A 846 -0.32 -19.79 16.07
CA LYS A 846 0.35 -21.05 15.70
C LYS A 846 1.78 -20.76 15.21
N ARG A 847 2.65 -21.77 15.27
CA ARG A 847 4.00 -21.73 14.69
C ARG A 847 4.04 -22.49 13.39
N VAL A 848 4.84 -22.00 12.45
CA VAL A 848 5.10 -22.70 11.19
C VAL A 848 6.60 -22.85 11.00
N LEU A 849 7.07 -24.09 10.96
CA LEU A 849 8.48 -24.43 10.78
C LEU A 849 8.70 -24.96 9.37
N ILE A 850 9.92 -24.80 8.85
CA ILE A 850 10.37 -25.56 7.68
C ILE A 850 11.03 -26.85 8.17
N SER A 851 10.57 -28.01 7.72
CA SER A 851 11.22 -29.29 8.00
C SER A 851 12.28 -29.58 6.94
N MET A 852 13.49 -29.88 7.40
CA MET A 852 14.66 -30.11 6.58
C MET A 852 15.01 -31.60 6.60
N GLY A 853 14.85 -32.27 5.47
CA GLY A 853 15.09 -33.70 5.35
C GLY A 853 13.97 -34.45 4.64
N GLY A 854 13.43 -35.48 5.30
CA GLY A 854 12.50 -36.45 4.73
C GLY A 854 13.18 -37.41 3.73
N ALA A 855 12.38 -38.31 3.15
CA ALA A 855 12.89 -39.40 2.31
C ALA A 855 13.57 -38.87 1.05
N THR A 856 13.29 -37.61 0.70
CA THR A 856 13.90 -36.86 -0.39
C THR A 856 15.35 -36.45 -0.13
N ALA A 857 15.88 -36.58 1.09
CA ALA A 857 17.15 -36.00 1.45
C ALA A 857 18.31 -37.01 1.58
N GLU A 858 18.22 -38.15 0.91
CA GLU A 858 19.21 -39.23 0.95
C GLU A 858 20.65 -38.74 0.64
N HIS A 859 20.80 -37.73 -0.21
CA HIS A 859 22.10 -37.14 -0.60
C HIS A 859 22.50 -35.88 0.17
N MET A 860 21.75 -35.51 1.21
CA MET A 860 22.01 -34.29 1.98
C MET A 860 23.30 -34.44 2.80
N LYS A 861 24.30 -33.63 2.47
CA LYS A 861 25.65 -33.71 3.04
C LYS A 861 26.40 -32.40 2.87
N PHE A 862 27.08 -31.94 3.92
CA PHE A 862 27.81 -30.68 3.95
C PHE A 862 29.23 -30.87 4.48
N ARG A 863 30.15 -29.97 4.09
CA ARG A 863 31.52 -29.86 4.60
C ARG A 863 31.65 -28.71 5.59
N SER A 864 32.70 -28.76 6.41
CA SER A 864 33.02 -27.73 7.41
C SER A 864 33.13 -26.31 6.83
N ASP A 865 33.66 -26.17 5.61
CA ASP A 865 33.80 -24.89 4.91
C ASP A 865 32.47 -24.32 4.38
N GLN A 866 31.39 -25.10 4.38
CA GLN A 866 30.07 -24.69 3.89
C GLN A 866 29.11 -24.22 4.98
N LYS A 867 29.58 -24.09 6.23
CA LYS A 867 28.74 -23.68 7.38
C LYS A 867 28.01 -22.36 7.13
N ASP A 868 28.72 -21.34 6.60
CA ASP A 868 28.12 -20.03 6.33
C ASP A 868 27.15 -20.07 5.12
N GLU A 869 27.46 -20.86 4.09
CA GLU A 869 26.56 -21.08 2.95
C GLU A 869 25.26 -21.75 3.40
N LEU A 870 25.36 -22.78 4.25
CA LEU A 870 24.22 -23.51 4.80
C LEU A 870 23.36 -22.62 5.68
N LYS A 871 24.01 -21.85 6.59
CA LYS A 871 23.31 -20.86 7.41
C LYS A 871 22.54 -19.86 6.54
N MET A 872 23.17 -19.35 5.49
CA MET A 872 22.55 -18.38 4.58
C MET A 872 21.40 -18.98 3.76
N ALA A 873 21.53 -20.24 3.31
CA ALA A 873 20.46 -20.95 2.60
C ALA A 873 19.23 -21.15 3.50
N ILE A 874 19.44 -21.61 4.74
CA ILE A 874 18.36 -21.76 5.73
C ILE A 874 17.74 -20.39 6.02
N LYS A 875 18.55 -19.37 6.33
CA LYS A 875 18.09 -18.00 6.62
C LYS A 875 17.24 -17.44 5.49
N THR A 876 17.68 -17.62 4.25
CA THR A 876 16.97 -17.14 3.05
C THR A 876 15.57 -17.74 2.94
N VAL A 877 15.44 -19.06 3.12
CA VAL A 877 14.13 -19.73 3.09
C VAL A 877 13.25 -19.28 4.26
N VAL A 878 13.83 -19.18 5.46
CA VAL A 878 13.12 -18.72 6.67
C VAL A 878 12.57 -17.31 6.48
N GLU A 879 13.39 -16.37 6.00
CA GLU A 879 12.99 -14.99 5.77
C GLU A 879 12.04 -14.84 4.58
N GLU A 880 12.24 -15.61 3.51
CA GLU A 880 11.39 -15.54 2.32
C GLU A 880 9.93 -15.90 2.61
N TYR A 881 9.72 -16.93 3.42
CA TYR A 881 8.41 -17.48 3.72
C TYR A 881 7.85 -17.03 5.07
N GLY A 882 8.70 -16.49 5.96
CA GLY A 882 8.32 -16.06 7.30
C GLY A 882 8.19 -17.23 8.28
N PHE A 883 9.04 -18.25 8.18
CA PHE A 883 9.04 -19.39 9.10
C PHE A 883 9.47 -18.97 10.52
N ASP A 884 8.88 -19.61 11.54
CA ASP A 884 9.22 -19.42 12.95
C ASP A 884 10.48 -20.23 13.37
N GLY A 885 11.01 -21.08 12.49
CA GLY A 885 12.16 -21.93 12.79
C GLY A 885 12.31 -23.12 11.84
N LEU A 886 13.11 -24.10 12.24
CA LEU A 886 13.46 -25.29 11.47
C LEU A 886 13.32 -26.58 12.28
N ASP A 887 12.82 -27.62 11.62
CA ASP A 887 12.78 -29.00 12.11
C ASP A 887 13.83 -29.85 11.37
N ILE A 888 14.67 -30.59 12.09
CA ILE A 888 15.64 -31.53 11.52
C ILE A 888 14.98 -32.89 11.38
N ASP A 889 14.64 -33.26 10.15
CA ASP A 889 14.01 -34.55 9.81
C ASP A 889 14.94 -35.40 8.94
N TRP A 890 16.19 -35.53 9.38
CA TRP A 890 17.22 -36.28 8.67
C TRP A 890 17.03 -37.77 8.91
N GLU A 891 17.03 -38.54 7.84
CA GLU A 891 16.88 -39.99 7.85
C GLU A 891 17.93 -40.71 6.99
N SER A 892 18.07 -42.02 7.21
CA SER A 892 18.87 -42.92 6.36
C SER A 892 20.30 -42.42 6.07
N LEU A 893 20.69 -42.23 4.80
CA LEU A 893 22.07 -41.90 4.41
C LEU A 893 22.52 -40.51 4.87
N SER A 894 21.60 -39.56 5.04
CA SER A 894 21.92 -38.20 5.49
C SER A 894 22.54 -38.16 6.89
N LEU A 895 22.24 -39.15 7.73
CA LEU A 895 22.74 -39.25 9.11
C LEU A 895 24.17 -39.83 9.22
N LYS A 896 24.74 -40.37 8.14
CA LYS A 896 26.03 -41.09 8.18
C LYS A 896 27.25 -40.17 8.36
N SER A 897 27.14 -38.90 8.01
CA SER A 897 28.25 -37.93 8.11
C SER A 897 28.21 -37.17 9.43
N SER A 898 29.15 -37.47 10.33
CA SER A 898 29.34 -36.73 11.60
C SER A 898 29.67 -35.26 11.33
N GLU A 899 30.52 -34.98 10.33
CA GLU A 899 30.85 -33.62 9.90
C GLU A 899 29.59 -32.83 9.50
N SER A 900 28.76 -33.42 8.63
CA SER A 900 27.54 -32.76 8.12
C SER A 900 26.59 -32.38 9.27
N LYS A 901 26.39 -33.28 10.24
CA LYS A 901 25.54 -33.02 11.41
C LYS A 901 26.08 -31.88 12.28
N LYS A 902 27.39 -31.83 12.52
CA LYS A 902 28.05 -30.74 13.26
C LYS A 902 27.94 -29.40 12.54
N VAL A 903 28.17 -29.40 11.23
CA VAL A 903 28.06 -28.19 10.39
C VAL A 903 26.65 -27.63 10.43
N THR A 904 25.64 -28.49 10.26
CA THR A 904 24.23 -28.10 10.37
C THR A 904 23.91 -27.57 11.76
N ALA A 905 24.36 -28.25 12.83
CA ALA A 905 24.13 -27.79 14.20
C ALA A 905 24.76 -26.41 14.47
N LEU A 906 26.00 -26.18 14.04
CA LEU A 906 26.68 -24.89 14.18
C LEU A 906 25.96 -23.79 13.40
N ALA A 907 25.53 -24.06 12.16
CA ALA A 907 24.75 -23.10 11.37
C ALA A 907 23.44 -22.71 12.08
N LEU A 908 22.73 -23.67 12.66
CA LEU A 908 21.48 -23.42 13.39
C LEU A 908 21.70 -22.68 14.72
N LYS A 909 22.80 -22.93 15.42
CA LYS A 909 23.17 -22.18 16.65
C LYS A 909 23.43 -20.71 16.34
N GLU A 910 24.26 -20.44 15.34
CA GLU A 910 24.53 -19.08 14.89
C GLU A 910 23.26 -18.38 14.42
N LEU A 911 22.40 -19.09 13.68
CA LEU A 911 21.12 -18.52 13.24
C LEU A 911 20.20 -18.19 14.41
N LYS A 912 20.09 -19.09 15.40
CA LYS A 912 19.27 -18.85 16.60
C LYS A 912 19.83 -17.70 17.44
N ASP A 913 21.14 -17.59 17.57
CA ASP A 913 21.81 -16.48 18.27
C ASP A 913 21.63 -15.14 17.51
N GLU A 914 21.73 -15.14 16.18
CA GLU A 914 21.43 -13.98 15.33
C GLU A 914 19.98 -13.51 15.49
N TYR A 915 19.00 -14.42 15.38
CA TYR A 915 17.59 -14.08 15.55
C TYR A 915 17.30 -13.55 16.95
N LYS A 916 17.90 -14.16 17.98
CA LYS A 916 17.80 -13.69 19.36
C LYS A 916 18.39 -12.29 19.53
N ALA A 917 19.54 -12.00 18.92
CA ALA A 917 20.13 -10.67 18.91
C ALA A 917 19.26 -9.65 18.15
N GLU A 918 18.41 -10.13 17.24
CA GLU A 918 17.40 -9.31 16.55
C GLU A 918 16.08 -9.16 17.33
N GLY A 919 15.97 -9.74 18.53
CA GLY A 919 14.72 -9.76 19.31
C GLY A 919 13.64 -10.66 18.68
N LYS A 920 14.03 -11.59 17.80
CA LYS A 920 13.16 -12.60 17.19
C LYS A 920 13.37 -13.95 17.85
N ASP A 921 12.33 -14.77 17.82
CA ASP A 921 12.43 -16.17 18.23
C ASP A 921 12.77 -17.04 17.00
N PHE A 922 13.62 -18.04 17.19
CA PHE A 922 13.90 -19.07 16.19
C PHE A 922 13.82 -20.45 16.84
N ILE A 923 12.86 -21.26 16.37
CA ILE A 923 12.59 -22.60 16.88
C ILE A 923 13.52 -23.62 16.19
N ILE A 924 14.11 -24.52 16.98
CA ILE A 924 14.86 -25.68 16.48
C ILE A 924 14.20 -26.94 17.04
N THR A 925 13.74 -27.82 16.16
CA THR A 925 13.18 -29.14 16.53
C THR A 925 13.89 -30.25 15.78
N MET A 926 13.63 -31.49 16.19
CA MET A 926 14.17 -32.67 15.52
C MET A 926 13.12 -33.78 15.50
N ALA A 927 13.07 -34.54 14.41
CA ALA A 927 12.16 -35.65 14.18
C ALA A 927 12.89 -36.99 13.94
N PRO A 928 13.78 -37.43 14.84
CA PRO A 928 14.54 -38.65 14.64
C PRO A 928 13.62 -39.88 14.61
N GLU A 929 13.86 -40.81 13.69
CA GLU A 929 13.39 -42.19 13.87
C GLU A 929 13.97 -42.74 15.18
N PHE A 930 13.14 -43.37 16.01
CA PHE A 930 13.57 -43.76 17.36
C PHE A 930 14.78 -44.72 17.44
N PRO A 931 15.07 -45.60 16.46
CA PRO A 931 16.28 -46.42 16.50
C PRO A 931 17.56 -45.58 16.51
N TYR A 932 17.56 -44.40 15.88
CA TYR A 932 18.70 -43.49 15.82
C TYR A 932 18.93 -42.71 17.12
N LEU A 933 18.06 -42.89 18.13
CA LEU A 933 18.21 -42.36 19.48
C LEU A 933 18.91 -43.32 20.45
N ARG A 934 19.37 -44.49 19.98
CA ARG A 934 20.11 -45.42 20.83
C ARG A 934 21.61 -45.16 20.76
N GLN A 935 22.28 -45.18 21.91
CA GLN A 935 23.74 -45.09 22.06
C GLN A 935 24.46 -46.28 21.40
N ASN A 936 23.82 -47.44 21.27
CA ASN A 936 24.42 -48.58 20.57
C ASN A 936 24.39 -48.46 19.03
N SER A 937 23.71 -47.44 18.49
CA SER A 937 23.75 -47.08 17.07
C SER A 937 24.97 -46.21 16.71
N GLU A 938 25.80 -45.86 17.71
CA GLU A 938 27.03 -45.08 17.53
C GLU A 938 28.06 -45.79 16.63
N GLY A 939 28.72 -45.01 15.76
CA GLY A 939 29.80 -45.46 14.88
C GLY A 939 29.82 -44.71 13.55
N GLU A 940 31.02 -44.46 13.01
CA GLU A 940 31.20 -43.82 11.71
C GLU A 940 30.52 -44.65 10.60
N GLY A 941 29.71 -44.01 9.75
CA GLY A 941 28.93 -44.67 8.70
C GLY A 941 27.61 -45.32 9.15
N LYS A 942 27.28 -45.27 10.44
CA LYS A 942 25.96 -45.64 10.98
C LYS A 942 25.12 -44.39 11.21
N GLY A 943 23.87 -44.38 10.75
CA GLY A 943 22.94 -43.29 11.03
C GLY A 943 22.65 -43.20 12.53
N ASN A 944 22.80 -42.02 13.11
CA ASN A 944 22.47 -41.72 14.51
C ASN A 944 22.29 -40.21 14.71
N TYR A 945 21.61 -39.81 15.79
CA TYR A 945 21.35 -38.40 16.14
C TYR A 945 22.31 -37.81 17.18
N LYS A 946 23.36 -38.53 17.59
CA LYS A 946 24.27 -38.13 18.67
C LYS A 946 24.79 -36.71 18.52
N GLU A 947 25.39 -36.39 17.36
CA GLU A 947 25.98 -35.07 17.15
C GLU A 947 24.93 -33.95 17.18
N PHE A 948 23.71 -34.18 16.68
CA PHE A 948 22.66 -33.17 16.80
C PHE A 948 22.26 -32.95 18.26
N LEU A 949 22.09 -34.03 19.04
CA LEU A 949 21.73 -33.94 20.45
C LEU A 949 22.81 -33.22 21.28
N GLU A 950 24.09 -33.54 21.05
CA GLU A 950 25.21 -32.94 21.78
C GLU A 950 25.45 -31.47 21.38
N GLU A 951 25.47 -31.17 20.08
CA GLU A 951 25.82 -29.83 19.60
C GLU A 951 24.69 -28.81 19.84
N LEU A 952 23.43 -29.25 19.75
CA LEU A 952 22.25 -28.41 19.94
C LEU A 952 21.71 -28.44 21.38
N ASP A 953 22.38 -29.07 22.34
CA ASP A 953 21.99 -28.98 23.74
C ASP A 953 21.97 -27.51 24.19
N GLY A 954 20.92 -27.14 24.91
CA GLY A 954 20.60 -25.73 25.23
C GLY A 954 19.99 -24.91 24.07
N TYR A 955 20.06 -25.37 22.82
CA TYR A 955 19.53 -24.66 21.64
C TYR A 955 18.22 -25.25 21.10
N TYR A 956 18.02 -26.57 21.10
CA TYR A 956 16.76 -27.15 20.62
C TYR A 956 15.60 -26.87 21.59
N ASP A 957 14.41 -26.63 21.04
CA ASP A 957 13.20 -26.33 21.80
C ASP A 957 12.48 -27.61 22.22
N TRP A 958 12.36 -28.58 21.31
CA TRP A 958 11.89 -29.93 21.61
C TRP A 958 12.31 -30.93 20.54
N ILE A 959 12.09 -32.21 20.83
CA ILE A 959 12.31 -33.33 19.93
C ILE A 959 11.01 -34.13 19.85
N ASN A 960 10.60 -34.48 18.63
CA ASN A 960 9.40 -35.25 18.32
C ASN A 960 9.77 -36.53 17.55
N PRO A 961 10.32 -37.56 18.22
CA PRO A 961 10.78 -38.77 17.54
C PRO A 961 9.64 -39.52 16.85
N GLN A 962 9.96 -40.15 15.74
CA GLN A 962 9.01 -40.94 14.95
C GLN A 962 8.91 -42.35 15.55
N PHE A 963 7.77 -42.66 16.16
CA PHE A 963 7.44 -43.96 16.77
C PHE A 963 6.58 -44.84 15.85
N TYR A 964 6.65 -44.58 14.55
CA TYR A 964 5.94 -45.28 13.47
C TYR A 964 6.95 -45.77 12.42
N ASN A 965 6.52 -46.62 11.50
CA ASN A 965 7.32 -47.23 10.43
C ASN A 965 8.51 -48.12 10.86
N GLY A 966 8.88 -48.20 12.14
CA GLY A 966 10.07 -48.87 12.68
C GLY A 966 10.16 -50.41 12.58
N TRP A 967 9.51 -51.05 11.61
CA TRP A 967 9.77 -52.43 11.14
C TRP A 967 9.90 -53.55 12.22
N GLY A 968 9.24 -53.41 13.38
CA GLY A 968 9.31 -54.37 14.48
C GLY A 968 10.40 -54.12 15.53
N ASP A 969 11.08 -52.97 15.48
CA ASP A 969 11.88 -52.47 16.62
C ASP A 969 10.92 -52.02 17.75
N GLY A 970 11.41 -52.06 18.98
CA GLY A 970 10.59 -51.87 20.17
C GLY A 970 11.40 -51.58 21.42
N VAL A 971 10.75 -51.71 22.56
CA VAL A 971 11.34 -51.40 23.86
C VAL A 971 11.30 -52.62 24.76
N LEU A 972 12.44 -52.95 25.38
CA LEU A 972 12.57 -54.01 26.38
C LEU A 972 11.97 -53.53 27.69
N VAL A 973 11.03 -54.28 28.27
CA VAL A 973 10.46 -53.96 29.58
C VAL A 973 11.46 -54.30 30.69
N GLU A 974 12.05 -53.29 31.32
CA GLU A 974 13.24 -53.48 32.16
C GLU A 974 12.94 -53.85 33.61
N THR A 975 11.81 -53.40 34.17
CA THR A 975 11.54 -53.55 35.61
C THR A 975 10.25 -54.33 35.87
N ALA A 976 10.20 -55.02 37.02
CA ALA A 976 8.99 -55.67 37.49
C ALA A 976 7.85 -54.66 37.72
N GLU A 977 8.16 -53.42 38.10
CA GLU A 977 7.17 -52.35 38.25
C GLU A 977 6.56 -51.96 36.90
N ASP A 978 7.39 -51.74 35.88
CA ASP A 978 6.93 -51.47 34.52
C ASP A 978 6.09 -52.62 33.99
N SER A 979 6.50 -53.86 34.27
CA SER A 979 5.76 -55.07 33.91
C SER A 979 4.38 -55.13 34.56
N LEU A 980 4.28 -54.88 35.87
CA LEU A 980 3.00 -54.83 36.60
C LEU A 980 2.08 -53.72 36.09
N LYS A 981 2.63 -52.53 35.81
CA LYS A 981 1.87 -51.34 35.40
C LYS A 981 1.34 -51.44 33.96
N THR A 982 2.12 -52.02 33.06
CA THR A 982 1.77 -52.21 31.64
C THR A 982 1.04 -53.53 31.36
N GLY A 983 1.19 -54.51 32.26
CA GLY A 983 0.72 -55.88 32.02
C GLY A 983 1.48 -56.57 30.89
N VAL A 984 2.72 -56.15 30.63
CA VAL A 984 3.65 -56.74 29.65
C VAL A 984 4.75 -57.44 30.46
N GLN A 985 5.18 -58.63 30.04
CA GLN A 985 6.16 -59.40 30.81
C GLN A 985 7.50 -58.66 30.92
N GLN A 986 8.12 -58.66 32.11
CA GLN A 986 9.50 -58.19 32.26
C GLN A 986 10.44 -58.97 31.33
N ASP A 987 11.46 -58.30 30.80
CA ASP A 987 12.44 -58.84 29.86
C ASP A 987 11.83 -59.29 28.51
N SER A 988 10.62 -58.83 28.19
CA SER A 988 10.02 -58.97 26.85
C SER A 988 10.06 -57.65 26.08
N TYR A 989 10.03 -57.74 24.75
CA TYR A 989 9.92 -56.58 23.87
C TYR A 989 8.46 -56.25 23.61
N ILE A 990 8.15 -54.95 23.59
CA ILE A 990 6.90 -54.41 23.09
C ILE A 990 7.19 -53.46 21.94
N THR A 991 6.39 -53.56 20.88
CA THR A 991 6.57 -52.78 19.65
C THR A 991 5.33 -51.93 19.36
N ASN A 992 5.42 -51.01 18.40
CA ASN A 992 4.25 -50.28 17.91
C ASN A 992 3.29 -51.15 17.08
N ASP A 993 3.69 -52.37 16.69
CA ASP A 993 2.83 -53.33 16.00
C ASP A 993 1.86 -54.06 16.92
N ASP A 994 2.12 -54.06 18.23
CA ASP A 994 1.23 -54.62 19.23
C ASP A 994 0.02 -53.68 19.42
N VAL A 995 -0.97 -53.76 18.51
CA VAL A 995 -2.12 -52.84 18.43
C VAL A 995 -2.81 -52.64 19.79
N SER A 996 -3.02 -53.71 20.54
CA SER A 996 -3.67 -53.67 21.87
C SER A 996 -2.81 -53.08 22.99
N LYS A 997 -1.52 -52.86 22.73
CA LYS A 997 -0.51 -52.39 23.68
C LYS A 997 0.22 -51.12 23.23
N ARG A 998 -0.21 -50.46 22.16
CA ARG A 998 0.41 -49.21 21.68
C ARG A 998 0.52 -48.12 22.75
N GLY A 999 -0.47 -48.03 23.64
CA GLY A 999 -0.42 -47.08 24.75
C GLY A 999 0.71 -47.36 25.74
N GLU A 1000 0.94 -48.63 26.07
CA GLU A 1000 2.07 -49.10 26.88
C GLU A 1000 3.41 -48.87 26.17
N PHE A 1001 3.48 -49.12 24.86
CA PHE A 1001 4.66 -48.84 24.04
C PHE A 1001 5.05 -47.36 24.10
N TYR A 1002 4.10 -46.45 23.82
CA TYR A 1002 4.34 -45.00 23.89
C TYR A 1002 4.76 -44.55 25.29
N TYR A 1003 4.16 -45.12 26.34
CA TYR A 1003 4.54 -44.84 27.72
C TYR A 1003 5.99 -45.26 28.01
N LEU A 1004 6.37 -46.50 27.71
CA LEU A 1004 7.71 -47.03 28.03
C LEU A 1004 8.80 -46.33 27.23
N MET A 1005 8.58 -46.09 25.94
CA MET A 1005 9.49 -45.31 25.10
C MET A 1005 9.73 -43.92 25.71
N SER A 1006 8.65 -43.21 26.04
CA SER A 1006 8.73 -41.88 26.64
C SER A 1006 9.42 -41.90 28.00
N LYS A 1007 9.07 -42.86 28.88
CA LYS A 1007 9.68 -43.01 30.20
C LYS A 1007 11.18 -43.23 30.11
N TYR A 1008 11.64 -44.15 29.26
CA TYR A 1008 13.06 -44.47 29.20
C TYR A 1008 13.91 -43.38 28.56
N ILE A 1009 13.35 -42.63 27.60
CA ILE A 1009 14.03 -41.48 27.01
C ILE A 1009 14.06 -40.28 27.95
N THR A 1010 13.05 -40.10 28.82
CA THR A 1010 12.90 -38.83 29.57
C THR A 1010 13.25 -38.88 31.05
N SER A 1011 13.17 -40.05 31.69
CA SER A 1011 13.29 -40.16 33.15
C SER A 1011 14.12 -41.35 33.65
N LYS A 1012 14.65 -42.17 32.74
CA LYS A 1012 15.48 -43.34 33.09
C LYS A 1012 16.87 -43.26 32.46
N PRO A 1013 17.81 -42.52 33.09
CA PRO A 1013 19.20 -42.55 32.66
C PRO A 1013 19.77 -43.96 32.82
N ASN A 1014 20.67 -44.37 31.91
CA ASN A 1014 21.31 -45.70 31.89
C ASN A 1014 20.33 -46.87 31.77
N ASN A 1015 19.22 -46.67 31.05
CA ASN A 1015 18.28 -47.73 30.69
C ASN A 1015 18.98 -48.80 29.81
N THR A 1016 18.60 -50.07 29.95
CA THR A 1016 19.16 -51.18 29.15
C THR A 1016 18.77 -51.10 27.68
N ASN A 1017 17.76 -50.29 27.34
CA ASN A 1017 17.40 -49.93 25.97
C ASN A 1017 18.38 -48.96 25.28
N ALA A 1018 19.36 -48.43 26.02
CA ALA A 1018 20.43 -47.56 25.56
C ALA A 1018 19.97 -46.24 24.91
N PHE A 1019 18.83 -45.66 25.29
CA PHE A 1019 18.38 -44.37 24.73
C PHE A 1019 19.13 -43.16 25.29
N TYR A 1020 19.43 -42.17 24.44
CA TYR A 1020 19.81 -40.83 24.90
C TYR A 1020 18.70 -40.21 25.74
N GLN A 1021 19.09 -39.39 26.71
CA GLN A 1021 18.14 -38.69 27.58
C GLN A 1021 17.71 -37.37 26.97
N ILE A 1022 16.40 -37.12 26.98
CA ILE A 1022 15.80 -35.86 26.52
C ILE A 1022 14.90 -35.34 27.65
N PRO A 1023 15.00 -34.06 28.07
CA PRO A 1023 14.13 -33.51 29.09
C PRO A 1023 12.64 -33.71 28.74
N ALA A 1024 11.82 -34.14 29.71
CA ALA A 1024 10.41 -34.44 29.46
C ALA A 1024 9.64 -33.25 28.85
N ASP A 1025 9.89 -32.03 29.31
CA ASP A 1025 9.27 -30.80 28.79
C ASP A 1025 9.74 -30.40 27.37
N LYS A 1026 10.76 -31.09 26.86
CA LYS A 1026 11.27 -31.01 25.50
C LYS A 1026 11.00 -32.27 24.66
N PHE A 1027 10.16 -33.18 25.14
CA PHE A 1027 9.88 -34.44 24.48
C PHE A 1027 8.42 -34.53 24.00
N ILE A 1028 8.23 -34.93 22.74
CA ILE A 1028 6.93 -35.10 22.07
C ILE A 1028 6.87 -36.51 21.48
N ILE A 1029 5.74 -37.21 21.63
CA ILE A 1029 5.51 -38.50 20.96
C ILE A 1029 5.10 -38.26 19.51
N GLY A 1030 5.89 -38.71 18.53
CA GLY A 1030 5.50 -38.72 17.12
C GLY A 1030 4.86 -40.05 16.73
N ALA A 1031 3.58 -40.05 16.36
CA ALA A 1031 2.87 -41.22 15.86
C ALA A 1031 2.30 -40.92 14.47
N SER A 1032 2.08 -41.93 13.62
CA SER A 1032 1.37 -41.71 12.36
C SER A 1032 -0.12 -41.44 12.62
N THR A 1033 -0.72 -40.61 11.78
CA THR A 1033 -2.11 -40.15 11.95
C THR A 1033 -3.09 -41.33 11.95
N ASN A 1034 -2.93 -42.21 10.97
CA ASN A 1034 -3.69 -43.43 10.75
C ASN A 1034 -2.78 -44.45 10.03
N GLU A 1035 -3.22 -45.70 9.87
CA GLU A 1035 -2.38 -46.75 9.28
C GLU A 1035 -1.93 -46.46 7.84
N PRO A 1036 -2.74 -45.83 6.97
CA PRO A 1036 -2.25 -45.36 5.67
C PRO A 1036 -1.07 -44.38 5.76
N ALA A 1037 -1.02 -43.52 6.78
CA ALA A 1037 0.04 -42.55 6.95
C ALA A 1037 1.37 -43.18 7.39
N GLY A 1038 1.31 -44.31 8.11
CA GLY A 1038 2.48 -45.03 8.56
C GLY A 1038 2.10 -46.20 9.47
N ARG A 1039 2.88 -47.26 9.42
CA ARG A 1039 2.69 -48.45 10.25
C ARG A 1039 2.86 -48.12 11.72
N GLY A 1040 1.91 -48.54 12.56
CA GLY A 1040 1.97 -48.31 14.01
C GLY A 1040 1.21 -47.05 14.45
N ALA A 1041 0.09 -46.74 13.80
CA ALA A 1041 -0.64 -45.50 14.03
C ALA A 1041 -1.21 -45.33 15.45
N GLY A 1042 -1.30 -44.07 15.87
CA GLY A 1042 -1.95 -43.71 17.13
C GLY A 1042 -3.46 -43.94 17.08
N SER A 1043 -4.05 -44.21 18.25
CA SER A 1043 -5.51 -44.22 18.47
C SER A 1043 -5.86 -43.43 19.72
N LYS A 1044 -7.14 -43.02 19.83
CA LYS A 1044 -7.70 -42.40 21.04
C LYS A 1044 -7.36 -43.19 22.31
N GLU A 1045 -7.52 -44.50 22.29
CA GLU A 1045 -7.29 -45.40 23.42
C GLU A 1045 -5.81 -45.43 23.79
N SER A 1046 -4.93 -45.55 22.78
CA SER A 1046 -3.48 -45.60 22.99
C SER A 1046 -2.95 -44.30 23.61
N PHE A 1047 -3.39 -43.13 23.14
CA PHE A 1047 -2.94 -41.85 23.69
C PHE A 1047 -3.47 -41.60 25.10
N ASN A 1048 -4.74 -41.92 25.36
CA ASN A 1048 -5.29 -41.82 26.71
C ASN A 1048 -4.57 -42.76 27.68
N ARG A 1049 -4.25 -43.98 27.25
CA ARG A 1049 -3.50 -44.96 28.06
C ARG A 1049 -2.09 -44.45 28.35
N ALA A 1050 -1.35 -44.01 27.35
CA ALA A 1050 0.00 -43.46 27.51
C ALA A 1050 0.00 -42.24 28.45
N TYR A 1051 -0.90 -41.28 28.23
CA TYR A 1051 -1.07 -40.09 29.06
C TYR A 1051 -1.30 -40.43 30.54
N ASN A 1052 -2.22 -41.35 30.83
CA ASN A 1052 -2.54 -41.75 32.20
C ASN A 1052 -1.35 -42.44 32.89
N LEU A 1053 -0.62 -43.29 32.18
CA LEU A 1053 0.57 -43.96 32.71
C LEU A 1053 1.71 -42.96 32.99
N LEU A 1054 1.99 -42.06 32.06
CA LEU A 1054 3.00 -41.00 32.24
C LEU A 1054 2.66 -40.09 33.42
N ASN A 1055 1.41 -39.66 33.52
CA ASN A 1055 0.95 -38.85 34.66
C ASN A 1055 1.06 -39.59 36.00
N SER A 1056 0.81 -40.90 36.02
CA SER A 1056 0.97 -41.69 37.25
C SER A 1056 2.41 -41.74 37.76
N ASP A 1057 3.39 -41.55 36.86
CA ASP A 1057 4.82 -41.45 37.17
C ASP A 1057 5.28 -40.00 37.37
N GLY A 1058 4.38 -39.02 37.26
CA GLY A 1058 4.73 -37.59 37.30
C GLY A 1058 5.54 -37.11 36.08
N ILE A 1059 5.61 -37.90 35.01
CA ILE A 1059 6.34 -37.57 33.78
C ILE A 1059 5.44 -36.69 32.91
N LYS A 1060 5.79 -35.41 32.79
CA LYS A 1060 5.02 -34.43 32.03
C LYS A 1060 5.70 -34.12 30.71
N ILE A 1061 5.34 -34.87 29.68
CA ILE A 1061 5.84 -34.61 28.33
C ILE A 1061 5.15 -33.40 27.67
N ARG A 1062 5.74 -32.92 26.57
CA ARG A 1062 5.33 -31.69 25.87
C ARG A 1062 4.11 -31.88 24.96
N GLY A 1063 3.90 -33.05 24.36
CA GLY A 1063 2.70 -33.31 23.56
C GLY A 1063 2.83 -34.39 22.51
N LEU A 1064 2.13 -34.22 21.37
CA LEU A 1064 2.06 -35.17 20.26
C LEU A 1064 2.54 -34.55 18.93
N MET A 1065 3.03 -35.39 18.03
CA MET A 1065 3.35 -35.06 16.65
C MET A 1065 2.66 -36.06 15.73
N THR A 1066 2.28 -35.65 14.52
CA THR A 1066 1.80 -36.58 13.50
C THR A 1066 2.30 -36.33 12.09
N TRP A 1067 2.58 -37.45 11.39
CA TRP A 1067 2.57 -37.53 9.93
C TRP A 1067 1.21 -38.09 9.49
N SER A 1068 0.33 -37.32 8.86
CA SER A 1068 0.41 -35.87 8.58
C SER A 1068 -0.95 -35.18 8.76
N ILE A 1069 -0.96 -33.84 8.69
CA ILE A 1069 -2.20 -33.03 8.71
C ILE A 1069 -3.13 -33.43 7.56
N LEU A 1070 -2.58 -33.80 6.40
CA LEU A 1070 -3.39 -34.16 5.23
C LEU A 1070 -4.12 -35.49 5.44
N PHE A 1071 -3.50 -36.46 6.11
CA PHE A 1071 -4.17 -37.69 6.55
C PHE A 1071 -5.25 -37.41 7.60
N ASP A 1072 -5.06 -36.44 8.47
CA ASP A 1072 -6.06 -36.10 9.52
C ASP A 1072 -7.22 -35.30 8.91
N ALA A 1073 -6.95 -34.51 7.87
CA ALA A 1073 -7.93 -33.75 7.10
C ALA A 1073 -8.76 -34.60 6.12
N PHE A 1074 -8.45 -35.89 5.99
CA PHE A 1074 -9.26 -36.83 5.22
C PHE A 1074 -10.55 -37.19 5.96
N GLU A 1075 -11.63 -37.41 5.21
CA GLU A 1075 -12.86 -38.04 5.71
C GLU A 1075 -13.25 -39.13 4.72
N GLY A 1076 -13.35 -40.36 5.20
CA GLY A 1076 -13.68 -41.48 4.34
C GLY A 1076 -13.29 -42.82 4.93
N MET A 1077 -13.64 -43.89 4.24
CA MET A 1077 -13.19 -45.21 4.62
C MET A 1077 -11.70 -45.37 4.31
N ILE A 1078 -10.94 -45.91 5.27
CA ILE A 1078 -9.50 -46.18 5.15
C ILE A 1078 -9.19 -47.67 5.43
N PRO A 1079 -8.07 -48.18 4.91
CA PRO A 1079 -7.52 -49.48 5.31
C PRO A 1079 -7.12 -49.52 6.79
N THR A 1080 -7.13 -50.72 7.38
CA THR A 1080 -6.66 -51.00 8.75
C THR A 1080 -5.18 -51.34 8.84
N SER A 1081 -4.46 -51.33 7.72
CA SER A 1081 -3.04 -51.68 7.65
C SER A 1081 -2.28 -50.78 6.67
N TYR A 1082 -1.01 -50.53 6.99
CA TYR A 1082 -0.10 -49.78 6.14
C TYR A 1082 0.10 -50.47 4.78
N GLY A 1083 0.02 -49.70 3.69
CA GLY A 1083 0.08 -50.21 2.31
C GLY A 1083 -1.20 -50.93 1.83
N GLY A 1084 -2.22 -51.06 2.68
CA GLY A 1084 -3.52 -51.59 2.28
C GLY A 1084 -4.22 -50.66 1.29
N THR A 1085 -5.02 -51.23 0.39
CA THR A 1085 -5.86 -50.48 -0.57
C THR A 1085 -7.34 -50.65 -0.31
N ASN A 1086 -7.73 -51.61 0.54
CA ASN A 1086 -9.12 -51.92 0.81
C ASN A 1086 -9.66 -51.06 1.95
N PRO A 1087 -10.68 -50.22 1.70
CA PRO A 1087 -11.30 -49.40 2.74
C PRO A 1087 -12.13 -50.27 3.71
N GLU A 1088 -11.76 -50.28 4.99
CA GLU A 1088 -12.35 -51.16 6.01
C GLU A 1088 -12.99 -50.41 7.18
N ILE A 1089 -12.42 -49.27 7.60
CA ILE A 1089 -12.90 -48.50 8.75
C ILE A 1089 -13.15 -47.04 8.38
N MET A 1090 -14.14 -46.42 9.02
CA MET A 1090 -14.47 -45.01 8.81
C MET A 1090 -13.47 -44.11 9.54
N TRP A 1091 -12.77 -43.24 8.81
CA TRP A 1091 -11.92 -42.17 9.38
C TRP A 1091 -12.66 -40.84 9.37
N TYR A 1092 -12.79 -40.23 10.54
CA TYR A 1092 -13.42 -38.92 10.68
C TYR A 1092 -12.36 -37.83 10.63
N ARG A 1093 -12.66 -36.76 9.90
CA ARG A 1093 -11.78 -35.60 9.80
C ARG A 1093 -11.41 -35.05 11.18
N TRP A 1094 -10.14 -34.72 11.39
CA TRP A 1094 -9.58 -34.18 12.62
C TRP A 1094 -9.67 -35.10 13.85
N SER A 1095 -9.75 -36.41 13.62
CA SER A 1095 -9.75 -37.39 14.71
C SER A 1095 -8.50 -37.26 15.57
N TYR A 1096 -7.31 -37.11 14.96
CA TYR A 1096 -6.05 -37.02 15.70
C TYR A 1096 -5.98 -35.75 16.54
N SER A 1097 -6.32 -34.59 15.96
CA SER A 1097 -6.44 -33.32 16.70
C SER A 1097 -7.38 -33.45 17.90
N LYS A 1098 -8.52 -34.12 17.73
CA LYS A 1098 -9.48 -34.33 18.83
C LYS A 1098 -8.94 -35.27 19.91
N TRP A 1099 -8.23 -36.33 19.53
CA TRP A 1099 -7.65 -37.26 20.50
C TRP A 1099 -6.54 -36.59 21.32
N PHE A 1100 -5.80 -35.65 20.72
CA PHE A 1100 -4.88 -34.79 21.46
C PHE A 1100 -5.62 -34.01 22.55
N ASP A 1101 -6.70 -33.29 22.22
CA ASP A 1101 -7.48 -32.51 23.20
C ASP A 1101 -8.04 -33.39 24.34
N GLU A 1102 -8.43 -34.61 24.01
CA GLU A 1102 -8.95 -35.58 24.97
C GLU A 1102 -7.85 -36.23 25.83
N SER A 1103 -6.56 -36.03 25.52
CA SER A 1103 -5.43 -36.64 26.22
C SER A 1103 -4.38 -35.60 26.65
N PHE A 1104 -3.31 -35.43 25.88
CA PHE A 1104 -2.17 -34.57 26.20
C PHE A 1104 -2.51 -33.07 26.12
N GLY A 1105 -3.53 -32.70 25.35
CA GLY A 1105 -4.08 -31.35 25.25
C GLY A 1105 -5.06 -30.99 26.37
N LYS A 1106 -5.37 -31.91 27.30
CA LYS A 1106 -6.19 -31.61 28.48
C LYS A 1106 -5.52 -30.53 29.33
N LEU A 1107 -6.06 -29.33 29.24
CA LEU A 1107 -5.68 -28.22 30.12
C LEU A 1107 -6.05 -28.56 31.56
N LYS A 1108 -5.25 -28.13 32.54
CA LYS A 1108 -5.72 -28.06 33.93
C LYS A 1108 -7.03 -27.25 33.97
N THR A 1109 -8.15 -27.93 34.18
CA THR A 1109 -9.38 -27.25 34.63
C THR A 1109 -9.06 -26.57 35.95
N GLN A 1110 -9.27 -25.25 36.03
CA GLN A 1110 -9.21 -24.54 37.30
C GLN A 1110 -10.17 -25.22 38.28
N LYS A 1111 -9.66 -25.60 39.45
CA LYS A 1111 -10.49 -25.83 40.63
C LYS A 1111 -10.90 -24.50 41.23
#